data_AF-A0AAV6L1A1-F1
#
_entry.id   AF-A0AAV6L1A1-F1
#
_cell.length_a   1.000
_cell.length_b   1.000
_cell.length_c   1.000
_cell.angle_alpha   90.00
_cell.angle_beta   90.00
_cell.angle_gamma   90.00
#
_symmetry.space_group_name_H-M   'P 1'
#
loop_
_entity.id
_entity.type
_entity.pdbx_description
1 polymer ?
#
loop_
_entity_poly.entity_id
_entity_poly.type
_entity_poly.pdbx_seq_one_letter_code
_entity_poly.pdbx_strand_id
1 'polypeptide(L)'
;MSFSDCGKVLNDERETELKSSSATTFPSLSHSLTLFYYFAKYSPPRKRCPPFHEMRKNKELFLCSLAVVLVLLFPLASPLGDEGEALMAIKASFSNVANVLLDWNKAHNDDFCSWRGVICDNVSLSVVALNLSNLNLGGEISPAIGDLKNLQSIDLQGNNLTGQIPDEIGNCAALILLDLSTNSLYGDIPFSISKLKQLELLNLKNNQLTGPIPSTLTQIANLKTLGLRGNSLTGTLSPDMCQLTGLWYFDVRGNNLTGTIPDTIGNCTSFEILDISYNQITGEIPYNIGFLQVATLSLQGNRLTGEIPEVIGLMQALAVLDLSENELVGPIPPILGNLSYTGKLYLHGNKLTGSIPPELGNMSKLSYLQLNDNELVGGIPAELGKLEQLFELNLANNNLEGPIPDNISSCTALNQFNVYGNRLSGSIPLSFRNLESLTSLNLSSNNFKGVIPVELGHIINLDTLDLSSNEFSGRVPAAVGDLEHLLTLNLSHNHLDGQLPAEFGNLRSIQIIDLSSNILSGHIPHELGQLQNIVSLILNNNNLRGEIPDQLANCFSLSTLNVSYNNLSGTVPPIGNFSRFSPSSFMGNPLLCGDWLGSICDPCASTSKALVSKTAVVCITLGFVTLIAMVIVAVYKSKQPDPFSQECQKSMQGPPKLVILHMDMAIHTYDDIMRITENLSEKYIIGYGASSTVYKCVLKNSRPVAVKRLYSQHTHNMREFETELETIGSIRHRNIVSLHGYALSPFGNLLFYDYMENGSLWDLLHGCIFNMNLMMPKMDNLQVVILPPVFYIMAKADDNTVMEAVDPEVSVTCMDLSHVRKTFQLALLCTKRQPSERPTMHEVARVLVSLLPAPLAKPCGAPPKSVDYAQFVVDKRQAQMNTQQLQAQTDNNSSDAQCILKEKYRDAYLCCKLGATKLKTDGCWHEGNGFGRLFQNKEENGCWATILKPRNGALGINHHAGKWNA
;
A
#
# COMPACT_ATOMS: atom_id res chain seq x y z
N MET A 1 5.06 52.48 45.05
CA MET A 1 5.19 51.54 46.18
C MET A 1 5.53 50.18 45.56
N SER A 2 6.74 49.61 45.65
CA SER A 2 7.70 49.39 46.77
C SER A 2 7.53 48.02 47.43
N PHE A 3 8.56 47.16 47.60
CA PHE A 3 9.95 47.18 47.07
C PHE A 3 10.58 45.77 47.30
N SER A 4 11.88 45.62 46.95
CA SER A 4 12.86 44.65 47.49
C SER A 4 12.84 43.19 46.96
N ASP A 5 13.96 42.46 46.79
CA ASP A 5 15.42 42.75 46.68
C ASP A 5 16.21 41.44 46.34
N CYS A 6 17.51 41.35 46.00
CA CYS A 6 18.57 42.35 45.71
C CYS A 6 19.70 41.75 44.81
N GLY A 7 20.15 42.49 43.78
CA GLY A 7 21.59 42.57 43.43
C GLY A 7 22.22 41.46 42.55
N LYS A 8 23.31 41.71 41.82
CA LYS A 8 24.31 42.80 41.84
C LYS A 8 24.86 43.07 40.40
N VAL A 9 25.01 44.33 39.93
CA VAL A 9 26.21 45.24 39.99
C VAL A 9 27.32 44.83 38.98
N LEU A 10 27.96 45.67 38.13
CA LEU A 10 28.15 47.13 37.95
C LEU A 10 28.24 47.45 36.41
N ASN A 11 27.65 48.52 35.83
CA ASN A 11 28.16 49.90 35.58
C ASN A 11 29.30 50.02 34.51
N ASP A 12 29.42 51.06 33.66
CA ASP A 12 28.57 52.26 33.41
C ASP A 12 28.92 53.05 32.11
N GLU A 13 28.03 53.99 31.72
CA GLU A 13 28.28 55.30 31.03
C GLU A 13 29.02 55.39 29.66
N ARG A 14 28.79 56.37 28.75
CA ARG A 14 27.83 57.50 28.67
C ARG A 14 27.58 57.96 27.20
N GLU A 15 26.50 58.73 27.04
CA GLU A 15 26.17 59.85 26.12
C GLU A 15 27.26 60.38 25.13
N THR A 16 26.96 61.01 23.97
CA THR A 16 25.89 62.00 23.68
C THR A 16 25.54 62.13 22.16
N GLU A 17 24.62 63.04 21.82
CA GLU A 17 23.90 63.23 20.54
C GLU A 17 24.62 63.95 19.36
N LEU A 18 23.84 64.13 18.27
CA LEU A 18 23.75 65.29 17.33
C LEU A 18 24.38 65.24 15.90
N LYS A 19 23.48 65.00 14.93
CA LYS A 19 23.33 65.64 13.60
C LYS A 19 24.57 66.25 12.89
N SER A 20 24.83 65.82 11.64
CA SER A 20 24.38 66.55 10.43
C SER A 20 24.99 66.01 9.11
N SER A 21 24.67 66.66 8.00
CA SER A 21 24.63 66.23 6.60
C SER A 21 25.94 65.96 5.82
N SER A 22 25.74 65.32 4.66
CA SER A 22 26.35 65.57 3.35
C SER A 22 27.78 65.07 2.98
N ALA A 23 27.75 64.15 2.00
CA ALA A 23 28.44 64.22 0.70
C ALA A 23 29.90 63.74 0.50
N THR A 24 30.01 62.82 -0.47
CA THR A 24 31.07 62.66 -1.51
C THR A 24 32.44 62.04 -1.21
N THR A 25 32.75 61.07 -2.08
CA THR A 25 34.06 60.63 -2.64
C THR A 25 35.02 59.68 -1.88
N PHE A 26 35.40 58.64 -2.64
CA PHE A 26 36.65 57.85 -2.70
C PHE A 26 37.95 58.61 -2.36
N PRO A 27 39.10 57.94 -2.04
CA PRO A 27 39.51 56.63 -2.57
C PRO A 27 40.19 55.65 -1.60
N SER A 28 40.74 54.56 -2.16
CA SER A 28 41.40 53.43 -1.50
C SER A 28 42.90 53.63 -1.23
N LEU A 29 43.45 52.83 -0.31
CA LEU A 29 44.83 52.35 -0.35
C LEU A 29 45.00 51.07 0.49
N SER A 30 46.06 50.30 0.20
CA SER A 30 46.35 48.95 0.73
C SER A 30 47.60 48.94 1.63
N HIS A 31 47.88 47.82 2.34
CA HIS A 31 49.19 47.12 2.30
C HIS A 31 49.32 45.85 3.18
N SER A 32 50.32 45.01 2.82
CA SER A 32 51.09 44.05 3.66
C SER A 32 50.40 42.72 4.08
N LEU A 33 51.09 41.57 4.30
CA LEU A 33 52.52 41.16 4.25
C LEU A 33 52.71 39.90 3.33
N THR A 34 53.71 39.80 2.42
CA THR A 34 55.10 39.21 2.49
C THR A 34 55.24 37.71 2.88
N LEU A 35 56.25 36.89 2.45
CA LEU A 35 57.59 37.08 1.81
C LEU A 35 57.80 36.08 0.59
N PHE A 36 58.83 35.23 0.27
CA PHE A 36 60.17 34.83 0.80
C PHE A 36 61.13 34.11 -0.23
N TYR A 37 62.03 34.82 -0.94
CA TYR A 37 63.33 34.33 -1.55
C TYR A 37 63.36 33.17 -2.64
N TYR A 38 64.47 32.70 -3.30
CA TYR A 38 65.96 32.93 -3.25
C TYR A 38 66.70 32.64 -4.63
N PHE A 39 67.48 33.59 -5.21
CA PHE A 39 68.67 33.49 -6.15
C PHE A 39 68.61 32.68 -7.51
N ALA A 40 69.54 32.79 -8.51
CA ALA A 40 70.42 33.87 -9.02
C ALA A 40 71.22 33.52 -10.34
N LYS A 41 71.71 34.56 -11.06
CA LYS A 41 72.99 34.71 -11.85
C LYS A 41 73.17 34.28 -13.34
N TYR A 42 73.72 35.25 -14.11
CA TYR A 42 74.61 35.24 -15.30
C TYR A 42 74.13 35.07 -16.77
N SER A 43 74.79 35.84 -17.64
CA SER A 43 74.80 35.88 -19.13
C SER A 43 76.25 35.62 -19.65
N PRO A 44 76.63 35.57 -20.97
CA PRO A 44 76.58 36.71 -21.92
C PRO A 44 76.38 36.30 -23.45
N PRO A 45 77.00 36.88 -24.52
CA PRO A 45 76.26 37.78 -25.45
C PRO A 45 76.58 37.76 -27.00
N ARG A 46 75.97 38.69 -27.79
CA ARG A 46 76.36 39.21 -29.16
C ARG A 46 76.03 38.30 -30.39
N LYS A 47 75.88 38.76 -31.67
CA LYS A 47 75.66 40.09 -32.37
C LYS A 47 75.32 39.90 -33.89
N ARG A 48 74.44 40.77 -34.46
CA ARG A 48 74.35 41.24 -35.89
C ARG A 48 74.06 40.24 -37.04
N CYS A 49 73.65 40.61 -38.28
CA CYS A 49 72.68 41.57 -38.92
C CYS A 49 72.62 41.26 -40.48
N PRO A 50 72.12 42.12 -41.41
CA PRO A 50 70.99 41.90 -42.36
C PRO A 50 71.45 41.76 -43.86
N PRO A 51 70.72 42.09 -44.96
CA PRO A 51 69.28 42.38 -45.22
C PRO A 51 68.68 41.57 -46.44
N PHE A 52 67.47 41.92 -46.96
CA PHE A 52 67.19 42.30 -48.38
C PHE A 52 65.71 42.77 -48.61
N HIS A 53 65.43 43.36 -49.79
CA HIS A 53 64.20 44.02 -50.32
C HIS A 53 62.82 43.31 -50.17
N GLU A 54 61.62 43.92 -50.39
CA GLU A 54 61.12 45.33 -50.35
C GLU A 54 59.56 45.38 -50.47
N MET A 55 58.96 46.52 -50.10
CA MET A 55 57.54 46.96 -50.11
C MET A 55 56.51 46.31 -51.07
N ARG A 56 55.26 46.15 -50.57
CA ARG A 56 54.09 46.90 -51.10
C ARG A 56 52.90 47.00 -50.11
N LYS A 57 52.05 48.01 -50.32
CA LYS A 57 50.89 48.37 -49.48
C LYS A 57 49.62 47.54 -49.83
N ASN A 58 48.70 47.48 -48.84
CA ASN A 58 47.23 47.24 -48.92
C ASN A 58 46.72 46.09 -48.03
N LYS A 59 46.45 46.36 -46.74
CA LYS A 59 45.68 45.45 -45.86
C LYS A 59 44.72 46.13 -44.85
N GLU A 60 44.98 47.34 -44.40
CA GLU A 60 44.24 47.93 -43.26
C GLU A 60 42.77 48.31 -43.57
N LEU A 61 42.46 48.67 -44.82
CA LEU A 61 41.09 49.04 -45.21
C LEU A 61 40.09 47.85 -45.26
N PHE A 62 40.58 46.61 -45.19
CA PHE A 62 39.74 45.40 -45.20
C PHE A 62 39.43 44.86 -43.79
N LEU A 63 40.14 45.33 -42.76
CA LEU A 63 39.94 44.91 -41.37
C LEU A 63 38.85 45.75 -40.68
N CYS A 64 38.79 47.05 -40.95
CA CYS A 64 37.79 47.94 -40.36
C CYS A 64 36.36 47.64 -40.89
N SER A 65 36.22 47.31 -42.17
CA SER A 65 34.92 46.90 -42.75
C SER A 65 34.42 45.58 -42.18
N LEU A 66 35.31 44.60 -41.99
CA LEU A 66 34.96 43.32 -41.37
C LEU A 66 34.51 43.48 -39.91
N ALA A 67 35.15 44.37 -39.15
CA ALA A 67 34.78 44.65 -37.76
C ALA A 67 33.38 45.28 -37.63
N VAL A 68 33.02 46.24 -38.49
CA VAL A 68 31.68 46.85 -38.49
C VAL A 68 30.61 45.83 -38.89
N VAL A 69 30.90 44.95 -39.86
CA VAL A 69 29.97 43.87 -40.23
C VAL A 69 29.79 42.84 -39.11
N LEU A 70 30.84 42.50 -38.34
CA LEU A 70 30.67 41.62 -37.17
C LEU A 70 29.81 42.26 -36.07
N VAL A 71 29.94 43.57 -35.81
CA VAL A 71 29.12 44.27 -34.82
C VAL A 71 27.65 44.36 -35.26
N LEU A 72 27.37 44.38 -36.57
CA LEU A 72 26.02 44.34 -37.14
C LEU A 72 25.46 42.91 -37.32
N LEU A 73 26.21 41.87 -36.95
CA LEU A 73 25.80 40.46 -37.05
C LEU A 73 25.55 39.78 -35.70
N PHE A 74 25.76 40.48 -34.58
CA PHE A 74 25.11 40.08 -33.34
C PHE A 74 23.62 40.46 -33.42
N PRO A 75 22.68 39.53 -33.18
CA PRO A 75 21.33 39.94 -32.84
C PRO A 75 21.43 40.77 -31.55
N LEU A 76 20.93 42.00 -31.60
CA LEU A 76 20.53 42.71 -30.39
C LEU A 76 19.37 41.90 -29.81
N ALA A 77 19.69 41.01 -28.88
CA ALA A 77 18.70 40.19 -28.19
C ALA A 77 17.65 41.13 -27.60
N SER A 78 16.38 40.90 -27.97
CA SER A 78 15.24 41.59 -27.41
C SER A 78 15.34 41.52 -25.88
N PRO A 79 15.31 42.65 -25.14
CA PRO A 79 14.94 42.53 -23.73
C PRO A 79 13.55 41.86 -23.71
N LEU A 80 13.40 40.83 -22.88
CA LEU A 80 12.06 40.30 -22.63
C LEU A 80 11.22 41.44 -22.04
N GLY A 81 9.91 41.41 -22.29
CA GLY A 81 8.99 42.23 -21.49
C GLY A 81 9.10 41.83 -20.01
N ASP A 82 8.65 42.70 -19.11
CA ASP A 82 8.81 42.51 -17.67
C ASP A 82 8.30 41.14 -17.18
N GLU A 83 7.23 40.62 -17.79
CA GLU A 83 6.69 39.27 -17.53
C GLU A 83 7.67 38.14 -17.89
N GLY A 84 8.46 38.29 -18.97
CA GLY A 84 9.45 37.29 -19.38
C GLY A 84 10.70 37.28 -18.51
N GLU A 85 11.13 38.43 -17.98
CA GLU A 85 12.17 38.48 -16.95
C GLU A 85 11.66 37.86 -15.63
N ALA A 86 10.39 38.09 -15.26
CA ALA A 86 9.75 37.45 -14.11
C ALA A 86 9.68 35.92 -14.27
N LEU A 87 9.30 35.40 -15.43
CA LEU A 87 9.36 33.96 -15.74
C LEU A 87 10.80 33.42 -15.64
N MET A 88 11.81 34.14 -16.14
CA MET A 88 13.21 33.73 -15.97
C MET A 88 13.67 33.74 -14.50
N ALA A 89 13.16 34.65 -13.67
CA ALA A 89 13.41 34.69 -12.23
C ALA A 89 12.68 33.56 -11.46
N ILE A 90 11.49 33.14 -11.90
CA ILE A 90 10.80 31.94 -11.39
C ILE A 90 11.59 30.68 -11.75
N LYS A 91 12.04 30.55 -13.01
CA LYS A 91 12.90 29.43 -13.42
C LYS A 91 14.19 29.35 -12.61
N ALA A 92 14.76 30.50 -12.22
CA ALA A 92 15.99 30.56 -11.43
C ALA A 92 15.82 30.13 -9.96
N SER A 93 14.61 30.09 -9.40
CA SER A 93 14.37 29.58 -8.04
C SER A 93 14.15 28.07 -7.96
N PHE A 94 13.93 27.40 -9.10
CA PHE A 94 13.77 25.95 -9.19
C PHE A 94 15.12 25.20 -9.31
N SER A 95 15.27 24.05 -8.65
CA SER A 95 16.56 23.34 -8.60
C SER A 95 16.82 22.39 -9.79
N ASN A 96 15.78 21.76 -10.32
CA ASN A 96 15.89 20.59 -11.21
C ASN A 96 15.61 20.93 -12.69
N VAL A 97 15.71 22.21 -13.07
CA VAL A 97 15.27 22.73 -14.38
C VAL A 97 16.01 22.17 -15.61
N ALA A 98 17.19 21.58 -15.40
CA ALA A 98 18.19 21.32 -16.45
C ALA A 98 17.72 20.43 -17.63
N ASN A 99 16.71 19.57 -17.41
CA ASN A 99 16.12 18.72 -18.46
C ASN A 99 14.63 19.01 -18.73
N VAL A 100 14.03 19.94 -17.97
CA VAL A 100 12.56 20.03 -17.83
C VAL A 100 11.99 21.32 -18.38
N LEU A 101 12.68 22.45 -18.19
CA LEU A 101 12.31 23.79 -18.69
C LEU A 101 13.38 24.33 -19.65
N LEU A 102 13.88 23.49 -20.57
CA LEU A 102 14.97 23.84 -21.50
C LEU A 102 14.58 24.91 -22.53
N ASP A 103 13.30 24.93 -22.88
CA ASP A 103 12.59 25.81 -23.81
C ASP A 103 12.40 27.24 -23.28
N TRP A 104 12.36 27.42 -21.95
CA TRP A 104 12.36 28.71 -21.28
C TRP A 104 13.73 29.40 -21.44
N ASN A 105 14.03 29.99 -22.60
CA ASN A 105 15.39 30.42 -22.95
C ASN A 105 15.46 31.68 -23.83
N LYS A 106 15.74 32.82 -23.19
CA LYS A 106 16.01 34.15 -23.78
C LYS A 106 17.01 34.19 -24.95
N ALA A 107 17.87 33.18 -25.13
CA ALA A 107 18.85 33.15 -26.23
C ALA A 107 18.37 32.39 -27.49
N HIS A 108 17.23 31.69 -27.42
CA HIS A 108 16.75 30.81 -28.50
C HIS A 108 15.23 30.86 -28.72
N ASN A 109 14.45 31.43 -27.79
CA ASN A 109 13.00 31.54 -27.90
C ASN A 109 12.49 32.81 -27.20
N ASP A 110 12.38 33.91 -27.95
CA ASP A 110 11.88 35.21 -27.49
C ASP A 110 10.37 35.18 -27.13
N ASP A 111 9.61 34.22 -27.64
CA ASP A 111 8.17 34.08 -27.38
C ASP A 111 7.91 33.24 -26.12
N PHE A 112 7.78 33.91 -24.98
CA PHE A 112 7.46 33.27 -23.70
C PHE A 112 6.04 32.69 -23.62
N CYS A 113 5.13 33.06 -24.53
CA CYS A 113 3.81 32.45 -24.63
C CYS A 113 3.82 31.07 -25.30
N SER A 114 4.96 30.66 -25.89
CA SER A 114 5.20 29.32 -26.40
C SER A 114 5.90 28.38 -25.38
N TRP A 115 6.29 28.90 -24.20
CA TRP A 115 7.03 28.14 -23.19
C TRP A 115 6.13 27.14 -22.45
N ARG A 116 6.67 25.95 -22.15
CA ARG A 116 5.98 24.87 -21.42
C ARG A 116 5.32 25.40 -20.16
N GLY A 117 4.01 25.19 -20.07
CA GLY A 117 3.20 25.55 -18.91
C GLY A 117 2.78 27.02 -18.83
N VAL A 118 3.34 27.90 -19.65
CA VAL A 118 2.91 29.30 -19.77
C VAL A 118 1.73 29.35 -20.74
N ILE A 119 0.67 30.06 -20.36
CA ILE A 119 -0.48 30.35 -21.21
C ILE A 119 -0.72 31.85 -21.18
N CYS A 120 -0.75 32.49 -22.34
CA CYS A 120 -1.04 33.91 -22.50
C CYS A 120 -2.47 34.16 -23.02
N ASP A 121 -2.97 35.37 -22.80
CA ASP A 121 -4.19 35.85 -23.45
C ASP A 121 -3.94 36.11 -24.96
N ASN A 122 -4.91 35.73 -25.79
CA ASN A 122 -4.83 35.78 -27.25
C ASN A 122 -4.86 37.21 -27.84
N VAL A 123 -5.11 38.24 -27.04
CA VAL A 123 -5.23 39.64 -27.51
C VAL A 123 -4.09 40.52 -26.98
N SER A 124 -3.76 40.40 -25.71
CA SER A 124 -2.71 41.17 -25.02
C SER A 124 -1.33 40.51 -25.03
N LEU A 125 -1.27 39.18 -25.23
CA LEU A 125 -0.06 38.36 -25.07
C LEU A 125 0.56 38.41 -23.67
N SER A 126 -0.19 38.86 -22.65
CA SER A 126 0.21 38.73 -21.24
C SER A 126 -0.07 37.33 -20.70
N VAL A 127 0.78 36.87 -19.78
CA VAL A 127 0.62 35.58 -19.06
C VAL A 127 -0.66 35.60 -18.22
N VAL A 128 -1.57 34.66 -18.51
CA VAL A 128 -2.82 34.45 -17.76
C VAL A 128 -2.85 33.13 -16.99
N ALA A 129 -2.02 32.14 -17.32
CA ALA A 129 -1.85 30.97 -16.48
C ALA A 129 -0.42 30.40 -16.51
N LEU A 130 -0.06 29.77 -15.40
CA LEU A 130 1.17 29.01 -15.23
C LEU A 130 0.82 27.63 -14.65
N ASN A 131 0.79 26.60 -15.50
CA ASN A 131 0.70 25.19 -15.07
C ASN A 131 2.05 24.50 -15.29
N LEU A 132 2.78 24.28 -14.20
CA LEU A 132 4.01 23.50 -14.17
C LEU A 132 3.84 22.25 -13.30
N SER A 133 2.62 21.72 -13.21
CA SER A 133 2.28 20.60 -12.35
C SER A 133 3.21 19.40 -12.58
N ASN A 134 3.67 18.81 -11.48
CA ASN A 134 4.30 17.48 -11.43
C ASN A 134 5.63 17.30 -12.16
N LEU A 135 6.28 18.40 -12.51
CA LEU A 135 7.57 18.46 -13.18
C LEU A 135 8.78 18.17 -12.26
N ASN A 136 8.55 17.82 -10.99
CA ASN A 136 9.57 17.55 -9.96
C ASN A 136 10.64 18.64 -9.84
N LEU A 137 10.24 19.91 -10.00
CA LEU A 137 11.14 21.05 -10.18
C LEU A 137 12.06 21.33 -8.98
N GLY A 138 11.63 21.08 -7.75
CA GLY A 138 12.36 21.43 -6.53
C GLY A 138 12.69 22.93 -6.42
N GLY A 139 13.50 23.32 -5.43
CA GLY A 139 13.79 24.72 -5.14
C GLY A 139 12.63 25.42 -4.42
N GLU A 140 12.40 26.70 -4.69
CA GLU A 140 11.40 27.53 -4.00
C GLU A 140 10.50 28.31 -4.98
N ILE A 141 9.38 28.88 -4.49
CA ILE A 141 8.51 29.76 -5.29
C ILE A 141 9.09 31.18 -5.26
N SER A 142 9.59 31.67 -6.41
CA SER A 142 10.14 33.03 -6.52
C SER A 142 9.09 34.12 -6.26
N PRO A 143 9.38 35.15 -5.45
CA PRO A 143 8.54 36.35 -5.31
C PRO A 143 8.17 37.04 -6.63
N ALA A 144 8.98 36.87 -7.69
CA ALA A 144 8.72 37.41 -9.02
C ALA A 144 7.41 36.90 -9.65
N ILE A 145 6.78 35.86 -9.10
CA ILE A 145 5.43 35.45 -9.49
C ILE A 145 4.39 36.58 -9.30
N GLY A 146 4.60 37.48 -8.32
CA GLY A 146 3.76 38.66 -8.09
C GLY A 146 3.90 39.79 -9.12
N ASP A 147 4.88 39.72 -10.02
CA ASP A 147 5.03 40.65 -11.15
C ASP A 147 4.16 40.25 -12.35
N LEU A 148 3.68 38.99 -12.40
CA LEU A 148 2.74 38.49 -13.41
C LEU A 148 1.30 38.92 -13.06
N LYS A 149 0.97 40.20 -13.26
CA LYS A 149 -0.24 40.82 -12.68
C LYS A 149 -1.56 40.41 -13.33
N ASN A 150 -1.50 39.93 -14.57
CA ASN A 150 -2.65 39.46 -15.35
C ASN A 150 -2.99 37.98 -15.11
N LEU A 151 -2.23 37.31 -14.24
CA LEU A 151 -2.25 35.87 -14.05
C LEU A 151 -3.49 35.43 -13.24
N GLN A 152 -4.27 34.51 -13.83
CA GLN A 152 -5.57 34.01 -13.38
C GLN A 152 -5.51 32.59 -12.80
N SER A 153 -4.53 31.76 -13.20
CA SER A 153 -4.40 30.38 -12.70
C SER A 153 -2.93 29.99 -12.46
N ILE A 154 -2.60 29.60 -11.23
CA ILE A 154 -1.32 28.99 -10.85
C ILE A 154 -1.58 27.53 -10.49
N ASP A 155 -0.93 26.60 -11.17
CA ASP A 155 -0.79 25.21 -10.75
C ASP A 155 0.70 24.82 -10.71
N LEU A 156 1.23 24.65 -9.50
CA LEU A 156 2.58 24.18 -9.22
C LEU A 156 2.56 22.87 -8.42
N GLN A 157 1.47 22.10 -8.46
CA GLN A 157 1.30 20.94 -7.60
C GLN A 157 2.37 19.86 -7.86
N GLY A 158 2.72 19.08 -6.82
CA GLY A 158 3.52 17.86 -6.98
C GLY A 158 4.97 18.04 -7.44
N ASN A 159 5.58 19.20 -7.17
CA ASN A 159 6.91 19.57 -7.64
C ASN A 159 8.04 19.40 -6.61
N ASN A 160 7.70 19.01 -5.36
CA ASN A 160 8.61 19.04 -4.21
C ASN A 160 9.25 20.43 -3.98
N LEU A 161 8.47 21.50 -4.19
CA LEU A 161 8.87 22.87 -3.87
C LEU A 161 9.01 23.04 -2.35
N THR A 162 9.97 23.86 -1.94
CA THR A 162 10.30 24.21 -0.56
C THR A 162 10.21 25.72 -0.38
N GLY A 163 10.59 26.24 0.79
CA GLY A 163 10.45 27.65 1.13
C GLY A 163 9.05 27.97 1.67
N GLN A 164 8.79 29.27 1.84
CA GLN A 164 7.48 29.79 2.21
C GLN A 164 6.68 30.17 0.96
N ILE A 165 5.36 30.29 1.10
CA ILE A 165 4.53 30.93 0.07
C ILE A 165 4.86 32.44 0.08
N PRO A 166 5.32 33.06 -1.03
CA PRO A 166 5.74 34.45 -1.01
C PRO A 166 4.55 35.41 -0.85
N ASP A 167 4.73 36.48 -0.07
CA ASP A 167 3.72 37.51 0.18
C ASP A 167 3.27 38.21 -1.12
N GLU A 168 4.17 38.26 -2.11
CA GLU A 168 3.98 38.82 -3.44
C GLU A 168 2.88 38.14 -4.27
N ILE A 169 2.49 36.90 -3.96
CA ILE A 169 1.32 36.24 -4.60
C ILE A 169 0.06 37.10 -4.45
N GLY A 170 -0.09 37.84 -3.34
CA GLY A 170 -1.19 38.78 -3.14
C GLY A 170 -1.21 40.01 -4.08
N ASN A 171 -0.25 40.12 -5.00
CA ASN A 171 -0.23 41.15 -6.06
C ASN A 171 -0.89 40.68 -7.37
N CYS A 172 -1.09 39.36 -7.56
CA CYS A 172 -1.78 38.78 -8.72
C CYS A 172 -3.30 39.00 -8.62
N ALA A 173 -3.76 40.26 -8.70
CA ALA A 173 -5.15 40.64 -8.41
C ALA A 173 -6.22 39.99 -9.32
N ALA A 174 -5.81 39.40 -10.44
CA ALA A 174 -6.66 38.63 -11.35
C ALA A 174 -6.79 37.13 -10.98
N LEU A 175 -6.11 36.63 -9.94
CA LEU A 175 -6.02 35.20 -9.65
C LEU A 175 -7.35 34.58 -9.22
N ILE A 176 -7.77 33.53 -9.93
CA ILE A 176 -8.99 32.73 -9.75
C ILE A 176 -8.66 31.36 -9.16
N LEU A 177 -7.54 30.75 -9.57
CA LEU A 177 -7.10 29.42 -9.14
C LEU A 177 -5.66 29.48 -8.61
N LEU A 178 -5.45 28.96 -7.39
CA LEU A 178 -4.13 28.75 -6.80
C LEU A 178 -4.00 27.32 -6.27
N ASP A 179 -3.27 26.48 -6.98
CA ASP A 179 -2.89 25.13 -6.55
C ASP A 179 -1.38 25.04 -6.32
N LEU A 180 -0.99 24.87 -5.06
CA LEU A 180 0.39 24.66 -4.62
C LEU A 180 0.56 23.29 -3.94
N SER A 181 -0.38 22.37 -4.17
CA SER A 181 -0.51 21.16 -3.37
C SER A 181 0.56 20.10 -3.60
N THR A 182 0.73 19.17 -2.66
CA THR A 182 1.69 18.07 -2.76
C THR A 182 3.13 18.58 -2.96
N ASN A 183 3.52 19.53 -2.11
CA ASN A 183 4.86 20.10 -2.08
C ASN A 183 5.42 20.00 -0.64
N SER A 184 6.55 20.64 -0.40
CA SER A 184 7.25 20.72 0.89
C SER A 184 7.30 22.18 1.38
N LEU A 185 6.29 22.98 1.05
CA LEU A 185 6.18 24.39 1.46
C LEU A 185 5.89 24.50 2.95
N TYR A 186 6.57 25.40 3.65
CA TYR A 186 6.48 25.55 5.11
C TYR A 186 6.16 26.99 5.53
N GLY A 187 5.91 27.20 6.81
CA GLY A 187 5.52 28.51 7.34
C GLY A 187 4.02 28.78 7.18
N ASP A 188 3.60 29.98 7.55
CA ASP A 188 2.18 30.30 7.69
C ASP A 188 1.53 30.65 6.35
N ILE A 189 0.21 30.50 6.24
CA ILE A 189 -0.57 30.93 5.07
C ILE A 189 -0.51 32.48 4.99
N PRO A 190 0.06 33.08 3.92
CA PRO A 190 0.28 34.52 3.88
C PRO A 190 -1.02 35.33 3.94
N PHE A 191 -1.05 36.36 4.79
CA PHE A 191 -2.19 37.27 4.89
C PHE A 191 -2.48 37.98 3.55
N SER A 192 -1.48 38.10 2.68
CA SER A 192 -1.62 38.70 1.35
C SER A 192 -2.60 37.97 0.43
N ILE A 193 -2.84 36.67 0.63
CA ILE A 193 -3.83 35.89 -0.12
C ILE A 193 -5.24 36.48 0.04
N SER A 194 -5.55 37.12 1.19
CA SER A 194 -6.82 37.82 1.40
C SER A 194 -7.07 39.00 0.44
N LYS A 195 -6.05 39.49 -0.27
CA LYS A 195 -6.18 40.53 -1.31
C LYS A 195 -6.79 40.00 -2.61
N LEU A 196 -6.75 38.68 -2.84
CA LEU A 196 -7.11 38.02 -4.11
C LEU A 196 -8.63 37.90 -4.27
N LYS A 197 -9.31 39.02 -4.54
CA LYS A 197 -10.78 39.06 -4.55
C LYS A 197 -11.47 38.28 -5.68
N GLN A 198 -10.72 37.78 -6.67
CA GLN A 198 -11.24 36.91 -7.72
C GLN A 198 -11.04 35.41 -7.43
N LEU A 199 -10.37 35.05 -6.32
CA LEU A 199 -9.97 33.68 -6.04
C LEU A 199 -11.19 32.80 -5.72
N GLU A 200 -11.40 31.77 -6.53
CA GLU A 200 -12.46 30.76 -6.35
C GLU A 200 -11.92 29.45 -5.77
N LEU A 201 -10.67 29.08 -6.10
CA LEU A 201 -10.04 27.84 -5.65
C LEU A 201 -8.68 28.14 -4.99
N LEU A 202 -8.57 27.77 -3.72
CA LEU A 202 -7.31 27.75 -2.96
C LEU A 202 -7.01 26.32 -2.50
N ASN A 203 -6.02 25.68 -3.12
CA ASN A 203 -5.58 24.33 -2.77
C ASN A 203 -4.11 24.33 -2.34
N LEU A 204 -3.90 24.10 -1.04
CA LEU A 204 -2.60 23.99 -0.38
C LEU A 204 -2.40 22.59 0.25
N LYS A 205 -3.24 21.60 -0.09
CA LYS A 205 -3.23 20.25 0.52
C LYS A 205 -1.86 19.57 0.40
N ASN A 206 -1.49 18.75 1.39
CA ASN A 206 -0.23 18.00 1.46
C ASN A 206 1.00 18.91 1.33
N ASN A 207 1.26 19.70 2.38
CA ASN A 207 2.43 20.57 2.53
C ASN A 207 2.90 20.55 4.00
N GLN A 208 3.80 21.44 4.40
CA GLN A 208 4.34 21.57 5.76
C GLN A 208 3.93 22.92 6.40
N LEU A 209 2.78 23.47 6.00
CA LEU A 209 2.33 24.81 6.43
C LEU A 209 1.97 24.83 7.93
N THR A 210 2.23 25.96 8.57
CA THR A 210 2.10 26.19 10.02
C THR A 210 1.15 27.35 10.32
N GLY A 211 1.07 27.75 11.59
CA GLY A 211 0.29 28.91 12.02
C GLY A 211 -1.22 28.65 12.00
N PRO A 212 -2.04 29.67 12.27
CA PRO A 212 -3.49 29.56 12.23
C PRO A 212 -4.03 29.65 10.80
N ILE A 213 -5.22 29.09 10.55
CA ILE A 213 -6.01 29.44 9.36
C ILE A 213 -6.35 30.94 9.46
N PRO A 214 -5.91 31.82 8.52
CA PRO A 214 -6.11 33.25 8.67
C PRO A 214 -7.60 33.62 8.56
N SER A 215 -8.16 34.28 9.57
CA SER A 215 -9.54 34.77 9.53
C SER A 215 -9.81 35.75 8.38
N THR A 216 -8.75 36.40 7.85
CA THR A 216 -8.81 37.25 6.66
C THR A 216 -9.18 36.51 5.37
N LEU A 217 -9.10 35.17 5.32
CA LEU A 217 -9.61 34.38 4.18
C LEU A 217 -11.13 34.55 3.98
N THR A 218 -11.88 34.86 5.04
CA THR A 218 -13.33 35.16 4.95
C THR A 218 -13.64 36.40 4.09
N GLN A 219 -12.65 37.26 3.84
CA GLN A 219 -12.78 38.43 2.98
C GLN A 219 -12.69 38.10 1.48
N ILE A 220 -12.55 36.82 1.11
CA ILE A 220 -12.51 36.34 -0.28
C ILE A 220 -13.92 35.82 -0.64
N ALA A 221 -14.86 36.73 -0.85
CA ALA A 221 -16.28 36.38 -1.02
C ALA A 221 -16.61 35.44 -2.20
N ASN A 222 -15.70 35.32 -3.18
CA ASN A 222 -15.82 34.42 -4.33
C ASN A 222 -15.27 33.00 -4.08
N LEU A 223 -14.67 32.72 -2.91
CA LEU A 223 -14.03 31.44 -2.64
C LEU A 223 -15.05 30.30 -2.59
N LYS A 224 -14.88 29.30 -3.47
CA LYS A 224 -15.73 28.12 -3.64
C LYS A 224 -15.12 26.85 -3.04
N THR A 225 -13.79 26.76 -3.05
CA THR A 225 -13.04 25.55 -2.69
C THR A 225 -11.81 25.93 -1.86
N LEU A 226 -11.73 25.43 -0.63
CA LEU A 226 -10.61 25.61 0.29
C LEU A 226 -10.07 24.25 0.74
N GLY A 227 -8.93 23.84 0.17
CA GLY A 227 -8.24 22.60 0.50
C GLY A 227 -6.95 22.86 1.27
N LEU A 228 -6.94 22.59 2.57
CA LEU A 228 -5.81 22.78 3.50
C LEU A 228 -5.32 21.46 4.15
N ARG A 229 -5.93 20.33 3.78
CA ARG A 229 -5.62 18.98 4.26
C ARG A 229 -4.12 18.64 4.31
N GLY A 230 -3.69 17.89 5.32
CA GLY A 230 -2.34 17.33 5.37
C GLY A 230 -1.28 18.42 5.49
N ASN A 231 -1.39 19.22 6.55
CA ASN A 231 -0.46 20.29 6.91
C ASN A 231 -0.24 20.26 8.43
N SER A 232 0.46 21.25 8.98
CA SER A 232 0.68 21.45 10.42
C SER A 232 -0.03 22.70 10.94
N LEU A 233 -1.21 23.02 10.39
CA LEU A 233 -1.99 24.20 10.78
C LEU A 233 -2.53 24.05 12.21
N THR A 234 -2.68 25.18 12.90
CA THR A 234 -3.01 25.30 14.32
C THR A 234 -4.13 26.33 14.55
N GLY A 235 -4.35 26.76 15.79
CA GLY A 235 -5.45 27.67 16.13
C GLY A 235 -6.79 26.94 16.17
N THR A 236 -7.86 27.63 15.79
CA THR A 236 -9.25 27.14 15.89
C THR A 236 -10.03 27.36 14.59
N LEU A 237 -11.15 26.66 14.43
CA LEU A 237 -12.13 27.00 13.40
C LEU A 237 -12.70 28.40 13.67
N SER A 238 -12.73 29.27 12.64
CA SER A 238 -13.25 30.64 12.78
C SER A 238 -14.78 30.66 12.66
N PRO A 239 -15.52 31.25 13.61
CA PRO A 239 -16.98 31.42 13.51
C PRO A 239 -17.42 32.19 12.25
N ASP A 240 -16.54 33.03 11.71
CA ASP A 240 -16.76 33.85 10.50
C ASP A 240 -16.69 33.05 9.19
N MET A 241 -16.30 31.76 9.20
CA MET A 241 -16.19 30.99 7.94
C MET A 241 -17.52 30.91 7.18
N CYS A 242 -18.66 30.94 7.88
CA CYS A 242 -19.98 30.95 7.26
C CYS A 242 -20.37 32.28 6.60
N GLN A 243 -19.49 33.30 6.63
CA GLN A 243 -19.61 34.49 5.77
C GLN A 243 -19.26 34.17 4.30
N LEU A 244 -18.55 33.07 4.03
CA LEU A 244 -18.18 32.62 2.68
C LEU A 244 -19.36 31.89 2.00
N THR A 245 -20.38 32.63 1.61
CA THR A 245 -21.63 32.05 1.04
C THR A 245 -21.45 31.34 -0.31
N GLY A 246 -20.27 31.43 -0.95
CA GLY A 246 -19.92 30.68 -2.16
C GLY A 246 -19.16 29.37 -1.91
N LEU A 247 -18.67 29.14 -0.70
CA LEU A 247 -17.82 28.01 -0.33
C LEU A 247 -18.67 26.74 -0.21
N TRP A 248 -18.34 25.71 -0.99
CA TRP A 248 -19.02 24.40 -0.97
C TRP A 248 -18.12 23.25 -0.54
N TYR A 249 -16.80 23.41 -0.68
CA TYR A 249 -15.79 22.44 -0.28
C TYR A 249 -14.82 23.04 0.75
N PHE A 250 -14.84 22.51 1.97
CA PHE A 250 -13.92 22.85 3.05
C PHE A 250 -13.27 21.58 3.61
N ASP A 251 -12.00 21.36 3.25
CA ASP A 251 -11.20 20.22 3.73
C ASP A 251 -9.96 20.74 4.49
N VAL A 252 -9.96 20.54 5.80
CA VAL A 252 -8.84 20.85 6.72
C VAL A 252 -8.29 19.58 7.40
N ARG A 253 -8.58 18.40 6.84
CA ARG A 253 -8.24 17.10 7.43
C ARG A 253 -6.75 16.93 7.73
N GLY A 254 -6.39 16.26 8.82
CA GLY A 254 -4.99 15.92 9.08
C GLY A 254 -4.16 17.17 9.32
N ASN A 255 -4.55 17.93 10.34
CA ASN A 255 -3.91 19.15 10.82
C ASN A 255 -3.85 19.12 12.36
N ASN A 256 -3.42 20.21 12.98
CA ASN A 256 -3.31 20.35 14.43
C ASN A 256 -4.26 21.46 14.95
N LEU A 257 -5.47 21.55 14.37
CA LEU A 257 -6.51 22.50 14.79
C LEU A 257 -7.10 22.09 16.15
N THR A 258 -7.52 23.08 16.93
CA THR A 258 -7.99 22.96 18.32
C THR A 258 -9.28 23.75 18.54
N GLY A 259 -9.78 23.79 19.78
CA GLY A 259 -11.02 24.49 20.12
C GLY A 259 -12.25 23.61 19.87
N THR A 260 -13.39 24.23 19.55
CA THR A 260 -14.67 23.54 19.31
C THR A 260 -15.18 23.82 17.90
N ILE A 261 -16.20 23.06 17.47
CA ILE A 261 -17.02 23.44 16.31
C ILE A 261 -17.83 24.70 16.71
N PRO A 262 -17.85 25.79 15.92
CA PRO A 262 -18.59 27.00 16.28
C PRO A 262 -20.11 26.80 16.20
N ASP A 263 -20.87 27.38 17.14
CA ASP A 263 -22.35 27.39 17.09
C ASP A 263 -22.92 28.04 15.81
N THR A 264 -22.14 28.90 15.16
CA THR A 264 -22.49 29.53 13.87
C THR A 264 -22.43 28.57 12.69
N ILE A 265 -21.95 27.33 12.84
CA ILE A 265 -21.76 26.37 11.73
C ILE A 265 -23.03 26.14 10.91
N GLY A 266 -24.22 26.19 11.53
CA GLY A 266 -25.50 26.08 10.83
C GLY A 266 -25.78 27.17 9.78
N ASN A 267 -25.04 28.28 9.82
CA ASN A 267 -25.11 29.35 8.82
C ASN A 267 -24.30 29.02 7.55
N CYS A 268 -23.44 27.99 7.55
CA CYS A 268 -22.64 27.57 6.40
C CYS A 268 -23.49 26.76 5.38
N THR A 269 -24.63 27.32 4.97
CA THR A 269 -25.66 26.60 4.19
C THR A 269 -25.22 26.15 2.80
N SER A 270 -24.09 26.66 2.31
CA SER A 270 -23.54 26.35 0.98
C SER A 270 -22.57 25.15 0.98
N PHE A 271 -22.18 24.62 2.15
CA PHE A 271 -21.30 23.47 2.24
C PHE A 271 -21.97 22.20 1.67
N GLU A 272 -21.31 21.55 0.72
CA GLU A 272 -21.61 20.19 0.26
C GLU A 272 -20.67 19.18 0.95
N ILE A 273 -19.40 19.55 1.16
CA ILE A 273 -18.39 18.73 1.82
C ILE A 273 -17.72 19.53 2.95
N LEU A 274 -17.83 19.00 4.16
CA LEU A 274 -17.16 19.48 5.37
C LEU A 274 -16.29 18.35 5.95
N ASP A 275 -14.97 18.43 5.74
CA ASP A 275 -13.98 17.51 6.33
C ASP A 275 -13.07 18.27 7.30
N ILE A 276 -13.23 18.01 8.59
CA ILE A 276 -12.39 18.54 9.69
C ILE A 276 -11.67 17.42 10.44
N SER A 277 -11.61 16.22 9.86
CA SER A 277 -11.14 15.00 10.51
C SER A 277 -9.64 14.99 10.81
N TYR A 278 -9.18 14.09 11.69
CA TYR A 278 -7.78 13.95 12.09
C TYR A 278 -7.17 15.29 12.55
N ASN A 279 -7.77 15.86 13.61
CA ASN A 279 -7.38 17.13 14.24
C ASN A 279 -7.45 16.98 15.78
N GLN A 280 -7.33 18.08 16.54
CA GLN A 280 -7.48 18.10 17.99
C GLN A 280 -8.73 18.90 18.43
N ILE A 281 -9.82 18.84 17.67
CA ILE A 281 -11.07 19.54 17.97
C ILE A 281 -11.80 18.83 19.11
N THR A 282 -12.37 19.61 20.02
CA THR A 282 -12.91 19.20 21.33
C THR A 282 -14.33 19.72 21.53
N GLY A 283 -14.99 19.28 22.60
CA GLY A 283 -16.32 19.75 22.98
C GLY A 283 -17.43 19.03 22.21
N GLU A 284 -18.66 19.50 22.40
CA GLU A 284 -19.85 18.86 21.85
C GLU A 284 -20.08 19.23 20.38
N ILE A 285 -20.74 18.34 19.64
CA ILE A 285 -21.24 18.66 18.30
C ILE A 285 -22.43 19.62 18.47
N PRO A 286 -22.38 20.87 17.99
CA PRO A 286 -23.43 21.85 18.25
C PRO A 286 -24.73 21.48 17.53
N TYR A 287 -25.88 21.65 18.19
CA TYR A 287 -27.20 21.37 17.63
C TYR A 287 -27.44 22.08 16.27
N ASN A 288 -26.86 23.26 16.07
CA ASN A 288 -27.00 24.01 14.83
C ASN A 288 -26.36 23.31 13.61
N ILE A 289 -25.57 22.24 13.77
CA ILE A 289 -25.01 21.46 12.67
C ILE A 289 -26.10 20.88 11.75
N GLY A 290 -27.28 20.58 12.29
CA GLY A 290 -28.42 20.03 11.55
C GLY A 290 -29.06 20.98 10.53
N PHE A 291 -28.63 22.25 10.47
CA PHE A 291 -29.03 23.20 9.43
C PHE A 291 -28.12 23.20 8.19
N LEU A 292 -27.01 22.47 8.21
CA LEU A 292 -26.14 22.26 7.05
C LEU A 292 -26.85 21.44 5.97
N GLN A 293 -26.51 21.71 4.69
CA GLN A 293 -27.02 20.97 3.52
C GLN A 293 -25.94 20.06 2.91
N VAL A 294 -24.98 19.62 3.73
CA VAL A 294 -23.83 18.80 3.32
C VAL A 294 -24.26 17.41 2.85
N ALA A 295 -23.60 16.94 1.79
CA ALA A 295 -23.61 15.55 1.35
C ALA A 295 -22.56 14.71 2.10
N THR A 296 -21.46 15.32 2.55
CA THR A 296 -20.41 14.64 3.36
C THR A 296 -20.10 15.45 4.62
N LEU A 297 -20.26 14.81 5.78
CA LEU A 297 -19.85 15.33 7.08
C LEU A 297 -18.81 14.38 7.70
N SER A 298 -17.55 14.84 7.76
CA SER A 298 -16.40 14.07 8.22
C SER A 298 -15.75 14.76 9.42
N LEU A 299 -16.05 14.27 10.63
CA LEU A 299 -15.57 14.79 11.91
C LEU A 299 -14.58 13.85 12.62
N GLN A 300 -14.23 12.73 12.00
CA GLN A 300 -13.54 11.60 12.61
C GLN A 300 -12.11 11.87 13.08
N GLY A 301 -11.57 11.07 13.99
CA GLY A 301 -10.19 11.22 14.47
C GLY A 301 -9.96 12.54 15.22
N ASN A 302 -10.90 12.93 16.07
CA ASN A 302 -10.86 14.16 16.87
C ASN A 302 -11.03 13.81 18.37
N ARG A 303 -11.38 14.79 19.21
CA ARG A 303 -11.70 14.61 20.64
C ARG A 303 -13.07 15.21 20.97
N LEU A 304 -14.03 15.05 20.06
CA LEU A 304 -15.42 15.49 20.26
C LEU A 304 -16.07 14.65 21.37
N THR A 305 -16.85 15.31 22.21
CA THR A 305 -17.48 14.76 23.43
C THR A 305 -18.99 14.96 23.39
N GLY A 306 -19.71 14.48 24.41
CA GLY A 306 -21.16 14.62 24.48
C GLY A 306 -21.90 13.66 23.55
N GLU A 307 -23.21 13.85 23.42
CA GLU A 307 -24.07 12.95 22.64
C GLU A 307 -24.14 13.35 21.16
N ILE A 308 -24.49 12.41 20.27
CA ILE A 308 -24.78 12.69 18.86
C ILE A 308 -26.10 13.48 18.78
N PRO A 309 -26.12 14.72 18.26
CA PRO A 309 -27.34 15.52 18.23
C PRO A 309 -28.43 14.90 17.34
N GLU A 310 -29.62 14.66 17.89
CA GLU A 310 -30.78 14.08 17.18
C GLU A 310 -31.11 14.80 15.84
N VAL A 311 -30.91 16.12 15.82
CA VAL A 311 -31.12 17.00 14.66
C VAL A 311 -30.30 16.61 13.42
N ILE A 312 -29.22 15.84 13.57
CA ILE A 312 -28.47 15.26 12.43
C ILE A 312 -29.37 14.35 11.60
N GLY A 313 -30.35 13.65 12.21
CA GLY A 313 -31.35 12.84 11.49
C GLY A 313 -32.30 13.63 10.56
N LEU A 314 -32.23 14.96 10.58
CA LEU A 314 -32.97 15.84 9.67
C LEU A 314 -32.17 16.23 8.42
N MET A 315 -30.88 15.91 8.36
CA MET A 315 -29.96 16.31 7.28
C MET A 315 -30.16 15.46 6.01
N GLN A 316 -31.31 15.61 5.33
CA GLN A 316 -31.74 14.73 4.23
C GLN A 316 -30.82 14.71 2.99
N ALA A 317 -29.89 15.65 2.85
CA ALA A 317 -28.88 15.64 1.78
C ALA A 317 -27.70 14.68 2.05
N LEU A 318 -27.55 14.20 3.29
CA LEU A 318 -26.34 13.53 3.77
C LEU A 318 -26.16 12.14 3.15
N ALA A 319 -25.08 11.96 2.38
CA ALA A 319 -24.68 10.70 1.77
C ALA A 319 -23.64 9.95 2.62
N VAL A 320 -22.79 10.68 3.34
CA VAL A 320 -21.73 10.14 4.22
C VAL A 320 -21.74 10.87 5.56
N LEU A 321 -21.91 10.12 6.64
CA LEU A 321 -21.75 10.59 8.02
C LEU A 321 -20.62 9.82 8.70
N ASP A 322 -19.53 10.52 9.02
CA ASP A 322 -18.38 9.94 9.71
C ASP A 322 -18.06 10.72 11.00
N LEU A 323 -18.40 10.10 12.14
CA LEU A 323 -18.16 10.57 13.49
C LEU A 323 -17.20 9.64 14.25
N SER A 324 -16.50 8.75 13.55
CA SER A 324 -15.65 7.71 14.15
C SER A 324 -14.42 8.28 14.88
N GLU A 325 -13.72 7.45 15.66
CA GLU A 325 -12.47 7.80 16.37
C GLU A 325 -12.57 9.13 17.15
N ASN A 326 -13.51 9.18 18.10
CA ASN A 326 -13.81 10.35 18.93
C ASN A 326 -14.14 9.93 20.39
N GLU A 327 -14.60 10.86 21.22
CA GLU A 327 -14.96 10.62 22.62
C GLU A 327 -16.48 10.77 22.88
N LEU A 328 -17.31 10.55 21.84
CA LEU A 328 -18.77 10.70 21.90
C LEU A 328 -19.41 9.64 22.81
N VAL A 329 -20.46 10.04 23.53
CA VAL A 329 -21.18 9.25 24.54
C VAL A 329 -22.69 9.21 24.23
N GLY A 330 -23.48 8.58 25.12
CA GLY A 330 -24.93 8.50 24.97
C GLY A 330 -25.35 7.45 23.94
N PRO A 331 -26.65 7.38 23.59
CA PRO A 331 -27.17 6.42 22.62
C PRO A 331 -26.95 6.85 21.17
N ILE A 332 -26.96 5.90 20.23
CA ILE A 332 -27.14 6.20 18.81
C ILE A 332 -28.57 6.73 18.61
N PRO A 333 -28.79 7.95 18.09
CA PRO A 333 -30.14 8.51 17.96
C PRO A 333 -31.00 7.72 16.95
N PRO A 334 -32.19 7.19 17.33
CA PRO A 334 -33.06 6.45 16.42
C PRO A 334 -33.48 7.24 15.18
N ILE A 335 -33.58 8.56 15.31
CA ILE A 335 -33.90 9.50 14.23
C ILE A 335 -32.89 9.48 13.07
N LEU A 336 -31.67 8.97 13.25
CA LEU A 336 -30.73 8.73 12.14
C LEU A 336 -31.30 7.77 11.09
N GLY A 337 -32.24 6.89 11.47
CA GLY A 337 -32.98 6.04 10.54
C GLY A 337 -33.80 6.79 9.48
N ASN A 338 -34.04 8.09 9.65
CA ASN A 338 -34.68 8.95 8.65
C ASN A 338 -33.73 9.42 7.54
N LEU A 339 -32.42 9.17 7.64
CA LEU A 339 -31.42 9.59 6.65
C LEU A 339 -31.45 8.69 5.40
N SER A 340 -32.52 8.81 4.61
CA SER A 340 -32.85 7.89 3.51
C SER A 340 -31.84 7.88 2.35
N TYR A 341 -30.94 8.86 2.28
CA TYR A 341 -29.90 8.99 1.26
C TYR A 341 -28.49 8.59 1.74
N THR A 342 -28.28 8.35 3.04
CA THR A 342 -26.96 8.02 3.59
C THR A 342 -26.53 6.62 3.17
N GLY A 343 -25.41 6.54 2.44
CA GLY A 343 -24.77 5.28 2.02
C GLY A 343 -23.67 4.79 2.96
N LYS A 344 -23.14 5.66 3.81
CA LYS A 344 -22.07 5.36 4.76
C LYS A 344 -22.35 5.98 6.12
N LEU A 345 -22.43 5.14 7.17
CA LEU A 345 -22.58 5.56 8.55
C LEU A 345 -21.43 4.95 9.38
N TYR A 346 -20.49 5.80 9.77
CA TYR A 346 -19.29 5.43 10.52
C TYR A 346 -19.32 6.11 11.89
N LEU A 347 -19.58 5.31 12.94
CA LEU A 347 -19.64 5.75 14.34
C LEU A 347 -18.62 5.00 15.24
N HIS A 348 -17.74 4.20 14.63
CA HIS A 348 -16.84 3.30 15.34
C HIS A 348 -15.78 4.03 16.19
N GLY A 349 -15.23 3.36 17.21
CA GLY A 349 -14.17 3.94 18.04
C GLY A 349 -14.64 5.16 18.85
N ASN A 350 -15.75 4.99 19.57
CA ASN A 350 -16.35 6.00 20.45
C ASN A 350 -16.72 5.34 21.79
N LYS A 351 -17.52 6.02 22.61
CA LYS A 351 -18.06 5.53 23.90
C LYS A 351 -19.60 5.49 23.84
N LEU A 352 -20.16 5.16 22.67
CA LEU A 352 -21.61 5.11 22.46
C LEU A 352 -22.20 3.90 23.20
N THR A 353 -23.39 4.09 23.75
CA THR A 353 -24.07 3.18 24.69
C THR A 353 -25.47 2.84 24.20
N GLY A 354 -26.22 2.04 24.96
CA GLY A 354 -27.58 1.63 24.59
C GLY A 354 -27.58 0.64 23.41
N SER A 355 -28.76 0.42 22.83
CA SER A 355 -28.95 -0.55 21.73
C SER A 355 -28.82 0.08 20.35
N ILE A 356 -28.37 -0.72 19.37
CA ILE A 356 -28.46 -0.39 17.94
C ILE A 356 -29.95 -0.11 17.61
N PRO A 357 -30.32 1.07 17.09
CA PRO A 357 -31.72 1.37 16.80
C PRO A 357 -32.26 0.56 15.61
N PRO A 358 -33.42 -0.11 15.72
CA PRO A 358 -34.05 -0.81 14.60
C PRO A 358 -34.45 0.14 13.44
N GLU A 359 -34.59 1.43 13.72
CA GLU A 359 -34.83 2.49 12.75
C GLU A 359 -33.72 2.60 11.70
N LEU A 360 -32.47 2.22 12.01
CA LEU A 360 -31.39 2.17 11.02
C LEU A 360 -31.71 1.24 9.84
N GLY A 361 -32.54 0.21 10.06
CA GLY A 361 -33.06 -0.66 9.00
C GLY A 361 -33.98 0.05 7.98
N ASN A 362 -34.34 1.31 8.19
CA ASN A 362 -35.11 2.11 7.23
C ASN A 362 -34.20 2.90 6.25
N MET A 363 -32.88 2.93 6.48
CA MET A 363 -31.90 3.65 5.65
C MET A 363 -31.62 2.91 4.34
N SER A 364 -32.59 2.89 3.41
CA SER A 364 -32.59 2.07 2.18
C SER A 364 -31.42 2.24 1.20
N LYS A 365 -30.48 3.16 1.46
CA LYS A 365 -29.25 3.39 0.70
C LYS A 365 -27.98 3.01 1.44
N LEU A 366 -28.06 2.60 2.70
CA LEU A 366 -26.93 2.29 3.55
C LEU A 366 -26.19 1.04 3.04
N SER A 367 -24.95 1.23 2.59
CA SER A 367 -24.05 0.17 2.14
C SER A 367 -22.94 -0.14 3.13
N TYR A 368 -22.54 0.82 3.96
CA TYR A 368 -21.49 0.63 4.96
C TYR A 368 -21.97 1.09 6.34
N LEU A 369 -22.04 0.16 7.30
CA LEU A 369 -22.40 0.42 8.69
C LEU A 369 -21.30 -0.08 9.64
N GLN A 370 -20.56 0.84 10.24
CA GLN A 370 -19.49 0.55 11.19
C GLN A 370 -19.81 1.17 12.56
N LEU A 371 -20.15 0.31 13.51
CA LEU A 371 -20.48 0.64 14.91
C LEU A 371 -19.49 0.00 15.90
N ASN A 372 -18.39 -0.57 15.40
CA ASN A 372 -17.41 -1.30 16.20
C ASN A 372 -16.68 -0.41 17.23
N ASP A 373 -16.04 -1.04 18.21
CA ASP A 373 -15.24 -0.37 19.25
C ASP A 373 -16.05 0.70 19.99
N ASN A 374 -17.12 0.25 20.66
CA ASN A 374 -18.08 1.06 21.41
C ASN A 374 -18.61 0.29 22.64
N GLU A 375 -19.54 0.87 23.40
CA GLU A 375 -20.15 0.27 24.59
C GLU A 375 -21.62 -0.18 24.35
N LEU A 376 -22.00 -0.49 23.09
CA LEU A 376 -23.37 -0.85 22.72
C LEU A 376 -23.81 -2.19 23.34
N VAL A 377 -25.10 -2.31 23.67
CA VAL A 377 -25.72 -3.43 24.41
C VAL A 377 -26.99 -3.93 23.73
N GLY A 378 -27.50 -5.09 24.16
CA GLY A 378 -28.73 -5.69 23.62
C GLY A 378 -28.49 -6.44 22.30
N GLY A 379 -29.58 -6.79 21.63
CA GLY A 379 -29.53 -7.59 20.39
C GLY A 379 -29.23 -6.80 19.12
N ILE A 380 -28.70 -7.49 18.11
CA ILE A 380 -28.69 -7.00 16.73
C ILE A 380 -30.15 -6.92 16.24
N PRO A 381 -30.66 -5.75 15.79
CA PRO A 381 -32.05 -5.64 15.36
C PRO A 381 -32.28 -6.35 14.01
N ALA A 382 -33.39 -7.12 13.94
CA ALA A 382 -33.76 -7.89 12.74
C ALA A 382 -34.10 -6.98 11.55
N GLU A 383 -34.47 -5.72 11.81
CA GLU A 383 -34.75 -4.68 10.85
C GLU A 383 -33.56 -4.34 9.94
N LEU A 384 -32.32 -4.61 10.36
CA LEU A 384 -31.14 -4.47 9.48
C LEU A 384 -31.22 -5.38 8.26
N GLY A 385 -31.97 -6.49 8.32
CA GLY A 385 -32.26 -7.36 7.18
C GLY A 385 -33.05 -6.70 6.04
N LYS A 386 -33.61 -5.49 6.25
CA LYS A 386 -34.22 -4.68 5.18
C LYS A 386 -33.19 -3.99 4.27
N LEU A 387 -31.92 -3.96 4.67
CA LEU A 387 -30.87 -3.21 3.98
C LEU A 387 -30.32 -4.02 2.80
N GLU A 388 -31.10 -4.11 1.72
CA GLU A 388 -30.76 -4.86 0.48
C GLU A 388 -29.44 -4.41 -0.18
N GLN A 389 -28.93 -3.22 0.17
CA GLN A 389 -27.69 -2.64 -0.38
C GLN A 389 -26.52 -2.68 0.60
N LEU A 390 -26.69 -3.28 1.78
CA LEU A 390 -25.65 -3.40 2.81
C LEU A 390 -24.51 -4.30 2.31
N PHE A 391 -23.32 -3.73 2.20
CA PHE A 391 -22.09 -4.36 1.73
C PHE A 391 -21.14 -4.69 2.89
N GLU A 392 -21.06 -3.81 3.89
CA GLU A 392 -20.27 -4.02 5.11
C GLU A 392 -21.12 -3.76 6.36
N LEU A 393 -21.09 -4.72 7.30
CA LEU A 393 -21.65 -4.61 8.64
C LEU A 393 -20.60 -4.99 9.69
N ASN A 394 -20.06 -3.98 10.39
CA ASN A 394 -19.05 -4.16 11.42
C ASN A 394 -19.56 -3.68 12.78
N LEU A 395 -19.76 -4.63 13.70
CA LEU A 395 -20.29 -4.45 15.06
C LEU A 395 -19.30 -4.96 16.13
N ALA A 396 -18.04 -5.18 15.76
CA ALA A 396 -17.03 -5.77 16.63
C ALA A 396 -16.75 -4.95 17.91
N ASN A 397 -16.15 -5.56 18.93
CA ASN A 397 -15.75 -4.90 20.19
C ASN A 397 -16.87 -4.06 20.81
N ASN A 398 -17.95 -4.74 21.20
CA ASN A 398 -19.13 -4.17 21.86
C ASN A 398 -19.65 -5.13 22.94
N ASN A 399 -20.77 -4.81 23.59
CA ASN A 399 -21.43 -5.64 24.60
C ASN A 399 -22.76 -6.25 24.09
N LEU A 400 -22.89 -6.49 22.78
CA LEU A 400 -24.10 -7.04 22.17
C LEU A 400 -24.36 -8.49 22.62
N GLU A 401 -25.62 -8.85 22.77
CA GLU A 401 -26.10 -10.13 23.32
C GLU A 401 -27.23 -10.74 22.48
N GLY A 402 -27.71 -11.93 22.86
CA GLY A 402 -28.74 -12.65 22.09
C GLY A 402 -28.20 -13.26 20.79
N PRO A 403 -29.08 -13.71 19.87
CA PRO A 403 -28.67 -14.36 18.63
C PRO A 403 -28.45 -13.39 17.47
N ILE A 404 -27.74 -13.84 16.43
CA ILE A 404 -27.80 -13.22 15.10
C ILE A 404 -29.20 -13.45 14.52
N PRO A 405 -29.93 -12.40 14.07
CA PRO A 405 -31.24 -12.59 13.43
C PRO A 405 -31.14 -13.28 12.07
N ASP A 406 -32.00 -14.27 11.81
CA ASP A 406 -32.12 -14.91 10.50
C ASP A 406 -32.32 -13.90 9.35
N ASN A 407 -32.97 -12.77 9.64
CA ASN A 407 -33.22 -11.67 8.71
C ASN A 407 -31.95 -11.04 8.11
N ILE A 408 -30.78 -11.15 8.76
CA ILE A 408 -29.51 -10.66 8.18
C ILE A 408 -29.20 -11.36 6.84
N SER A 409 -29.69 -12.60 6.63
CA SER A 409 -29.60 -13.31 5.35
C SER A 409 -30.33 -12.66 4.17
N SER A 410 -31.16 -11.65 4.41
CA SER A 410 -31.82 -10.85 3.35
C SER A 410 -30.92 -9.74 2.77
N CYS A 411 -29.80 -9.42 3.43
CA CYS A 411 -28.78 -8.51 2.90
C CYS A 411 -27.89 -9.23 1.86
N THR A 412 -28.44 -9.60 0.69
CA THR A 412 -27.72 -10.43 -0.31
C THR A 412 -26.48 -9.76 -0.91
N ALA A 413 -26.34 -8.44 -0.78
CA ALA A 413 -25.15 -7.68 -1.15
C ALA A 413 -24.01 -7.72 -0.11
N LEU A 414 -24.24 -8.31 1.08
CA LEU A 414 -23.31 -8.27 2.21
C LEU A 414 -22.03 -9.04 1.87
N ASN A 415 -20.92 -8.30 1.82
CA ASN A 415 -19.60 -8.78 1.49
C ASN A 415 -18.75 -9.05 2.75
N GLN A 416 -18.93 -8.25 3.79
CA GLN A 416 -18.19 -8.38 5.05
C GLN A 416 -19.15 -8.30 6.25
N PHE A 417 -19.11 -9.32 7.12
CA PHE A 417 -19.86 -9.34 8.37
C PHE A 417 -18.92 -9.64 9.54
N ASN A 418 -18.79 -8.68 10.45
CA ASN A 418 -17.92 -8.77 11.61
C ASN A 418 -18.66 -8.44 12.90
N VAL A 419 -18.69 -9.38 13.84
CA VAL A 419 -19.24 -9.22 15.20
C VAL A 419 -18.26 -9.66 16.29
N TYR A 420 -16.97 -9.72 15.95
CA TYR A 420 -15.87 -10.09 16.85
C TYR A 420 -15.98 -9.44 18.24
N GLY A 421 -15.65 -10.16 19.31
CA GLY A 421 -15.50 -9.54 20.64
C GLY A 421 -16.81 -8.96 21.18
N ASN A 422 -17.85 -9.80 21.23
CA ASN A 422 -19.17 -9.48 21.76
C ASN A 422 -19.65 -10.60 22.72
N ARG A 423 -20.92 -10.56 23.12
CA ARG A 423 -21.55 -11.56 24.00
C ARG A 423 -22.66 -12.35 23.29
N LEU A 424 -22.66 -12.33 21.96
CA LEU A 424 -23.68 -12.99 21.12
C LEU A 424 -23.70 -14.50 21.34
N SER A 425 -24.83 -15.12 21.05
CA SER A 425 -25.18 -16.48 21.48
C SER A 425 -26.11 -17.17 20.47
N GLY A 426 -26.63 -18.35 20.80
CA GLY A 426 -27.37 -19.18 19.84
C GLY A 426 -26.43 -19.81 18.81
N SER A 427 -26.94 -20.13 17.63
CA SER A 427 -26.19 -20.78 16.54
C SER A 427 -26.15 -19.92 15.28
N ILE A 428 -25.20 -20.19 14.38
CA ILE A 428 -25.15 -19.56 13.05
C ILE A 428 -26.44 -19.89 12.28
N PRO A 429 -27.17 -18.91 11.72
CA PRO A 429 -28.37 -19.16 10.92
C PRO A 429 -28.10 -20.00 9.67
N LEU A 430 -28.92 -21.04 9.43
CA LEU A 430 -28.85 -21.85 8.20
C LEU A 430 -29.16 -21.02 6.93
N SER A 431 -29.84 -19.88 7.11
CA SER A 431 -30.13 -18.92 6.04
C SER A 431 -28.90 -18.17 5.53
N PHE A 432 -27.75 -18.21 6.23
CA PHE A 432 -26.50 -17.56 5.78
C PHE A 432 -26.00 -18.05 4.41
N ARG A 433 -26.43 -19.23 3.96
CA ARG A 433 -26.24 -19.72 2.58
C ARG A 433 -26.71 -18.73 1.49
N ASN A 434 -27.63 -17.82 1.82
CA ASN A 434 -28.18 -16.83 0.89
C ASN A 434 -27.26 -15.61 0.71
N LEU A 435 -26.20 -15.48 1.54
CA LEU A 435 -25.24 -14.38 1.49
C LEU A 435 -24.15 -14.66 0.43
N GLU A 436 -24.56 -14.87 -0.83
CA GLU A 436 -23.69 -15.32 -1.92
C GLU A 436 -22.51 -14.36 -2.19
N SER A 437 -22.64 -13.07 -1.83
CA SER A 437 -21.61 -12.02 -1.97
C SER A 437 -20.54 -12.00 -0.86
N LEU A 438 -20.70 -12.79 0.20
CA LEU A 438 -19.89 -12.72 1.41
C LEU A 438 -18.48 -13.29 1.20
N THR A 439 -17.45 -12.46 1.44
CA THR A 439 -16.04 -12.87 1.38
C THR A 439 -15.40 -12.95 2.77
N SER A 440 -15.85 -12.14 3.74
CA SER A 440 -15.32 -12.15 5.11
C SER A 440 -16.41 -12.34 6.15
N LEU A 441 -16.26 -13.39 6.98
CA LEU A 441 -17.14 -13.72 8.09
C LEU A 441 -16.31 -13.87 9.38
N ASN A 442 -16.45 -12.91 10.30
CA ASN A 442 -15.82 -12.95 11.61
C ASN A 442 -16.88 -12.95 12.73
N LEU A 443 -17.00 -14.09 13.41
CA LEU A 443 -17.88 -14.31 14.57
C LEU A 443 -17.08 -14.63 15.86
N SER A 444 -15.76 -14.40 15.87
CA SER A 444 -14.90 -14.91 16.94
C SER A 444 -15.02 -14.14 18.26
N SER A 445 -14.56 -14.75 19.36
CA SER A 445 -14.67 -14.19 20.73
C SER A 445 -16.11 -13.81 21.10
N ASN A 446 -16.99 -14.82 21.12
CA ASN A 446 -18.42 -14.71 21.43
C ASN A 446 -18.89 -15.97 22.19
N ASN A 447 -20.20 -16.10 22.47
CA ASN A 447 -20.81 -17.25 23.15
C ASN A 447 -21.66 -18.13 22.19
N PHE A 448 -21.30 -18.22 20.91
CA PHE A 448 -22.03 -19.04 19.94
C PHE A 448 -21.87 -20.54 20.22
N LYS A 449 -22.95 -21.29 20.01
CA LYS A 449 -23.13 -22.70 20.40
C LYS A 449 -23.70 -23.51 19.24
N GLY A 450 -23.74 -24.84 19.41
CA GLY A 450 -24.29 -25.76 18.42
C GLY A 450 -23.21 -26.24 17.45
N VAL A 451 -23.61 -26.58 16.22
CA VAL A 451 -22.69 -27.04 15.17
C VAL A 451 -22.40 -25.94 14.15
N ILE A 452 -21.23 -26.01 13.51
CA ILE A 452 -20.94 -25.22 12.32
C ILE A 452 -21.83 -25.73 11.17
N PRO A 453 -22.68 -24.91 10.52
CA PRO A 453 -23.56 -25.37 9.44
C PRO A 453 -22.77 -25.86 8.21
N VAL A 454 -23.26 -26.94 7.57
CA VAL A 454 -22.72 -27.39 6.28
C VAL A 454 -23.03 -26.38 5.16
N GLU A 455 -24.10 -25.60 5.36
CA GLU A 455 -24.54 -24.47 4.56
C GLU A 455 -23.42 -23.46 4.27
N LEU A 456 -22.50 -23.21 5.22
CA LEU A 456 -21.38 -22.27 5.03
C LEU A 456 -20.42 -22.67 3.89
N GLY A 457 -20.29 -23.96 3.59
CA GLY A 457 -19.48 -24.45 2.46
C GLY A 457 -20.00 -24.04 1.08
N HIS A 458 -21.24 -23.52 0.99
CA HIS A 458 -21.82 -23.02 -0.27
C HIS A 458 -21.51 -21.54 -0.52
N ILE A 459 -20.93 -20.83 0.46
CA ILE A 459 -20.55 -19.42 0.34
C ILE A 459 -19.19 -19.32 -0.36
N ILE A 460 -19.17 -19.71 -1.64
CA ILE A 460 -17.94 -19.95 -2.45
C ILE A 460 -16.98 -18.76 -2.56
N ASN A 461 -17.43 -17.55 -2.21
CA ASN A 461 -16.62 -16.33 -2.24
C ASN A 461 -15.82 -16.09 -0.95
N LEU A 462 -16.02 -16.88 0.12
CA LEU A 462 -15.29 -16.70 1.38
C LEU A 462 -13.77 -16.78 1.20
N ASP A 463 -13.08 -15.68 1.54
CA ASP A 463 -11.63 -15.59 1.72
C ASP A 463 -11.23 -15.70 3.22
N THR A 464 -12.13 -15.30 4.13
CA THR A 464 -11.85 -15.25 5.58
C THR A 464 -13.02 -15.82 6.38
N LEU A 465 -12.75 -16.86 7.16
CA LEU A 465 -13.69 -17.45 8.12
C LEU A 465 -13.03 -17.58 9.50
N ASP A 466 -13.44 -16.73 10.45
CA ASP A 466 -13.03 -16.80 11.86
C ASP A 466 -14.24 -17.04 12.77
N LEU A 467 -14.28 -18.22 13.38
CA LEU A 467 -15.27 -18.67 14.35
C LEU A 467 -14.62 -18.97 15.72
N SER A 468 -13.37 -18.55 15.92
CA SER A 468 -12.57 -18.93 17.10
C SER A 468 -13.10 -18.37 18.41
N SER A 469 -12.66 -18.92 19.55
CA SER A 469 -13.04 -18.47 20.90
C SER A 469 -14.56 -18.39 21.09
N ASN A 470 -15.21 -19.54 20.94
CA ASN A 470 -16.66 -19.73 21.03
C ASN A 470 -16.97 -21.09 21.71
N GLU A 471 -18.25 -21.48 21.78
CA GLU A 471 -18.72 -22.78 22.28
C GLU A 471 -19.24 -23.71 21.14
N PHE A 472 -18.70 -23.58 19.91
CA PHE A 472 -19.07 -24.48 18.81
C PHE A 472 -18.63 -25.91 19.08
N SER A 473 -19.45 -26.87 18.67
CA SER A 473 -19.40 -28.28 19.06
C SER A 473 -19.68 -29.21 17.89
N GLY A 474 -19.38 -30.50 18.05
CA GLY A 474 -19.51 -31.47 16.97
C GLY A 474 -18.43 -31.29 15.89
N ARG A 475 -18.66 -31.87 14.72
CA ARG A 475 -17.61 -31.98 13.68
C ARG A 475 -17.50 -30.73 12.82
N VAL A 476 -16.27 -30.45 12.40
CA VAL A 476 -15.98 -29.52 11.29
C VAL A 476 -16.60 -30.08 9.99
N PRO A 477 -17.46 -29.33 9.27
CA PRO A 477 -18.10 -29.84 8.05
C PRO A 477 -17.10 -30.01 6.90
N ALA A 478 -17.18 -31.14 6.19
CA ALA A 478 -16.34 -31.42 5.03
C ALA A 478 -16.47 -30.36 3.92
N ALA A 479 -17.68 -29.81 3.72
CA ALA A 479 -17.97 -28.77 2.72
C ALA A 479 -17.22 -27.44 2.96
N VAL A 480 -16.65 -27.21 4.15
CA VAL A 480 -15.74 -26.07 4.37
C VAL A 480 -14.48 -26.23 3.50
N GLY A 481 -14.06 -27.45 3.18
CA GLY A 481 -12.93 -27.75 2.29
C GLY A 481 -13.14 -27.33 0.84
N ASP A 482 -14.39 -27.20 0.38
CA ASP A 482 -14.73 -26.85 -1.00
C ASP A 482 -14.65 -25.32 -1.28
N LEU A 483 -14.34 -24.52 -0.26
CA LEU A 483 -14.11 -23.08 -0.36
C LEU A 483 -12.74 -22.77 -1.01
N GLU A 484 -12.62 -22.97 -2.33
CA GLU A 484 -11.35 -22.82 -3.08
C GLU A 484 -10.65 -21.45 -2.91
N HIS A 485 -11.41 -20.40 -2.57
CA HIS A 485 -10.93 -19.02 -2.39
C HIS A 485 -10.49 -18.69 -0.95
N LEU A 486 -10.72 -19.58 0.02
CA LEU A 486 -10.41 -19.34 1.42
C LEU A 486 -8.90 -19.13 1.63
N LEU A 487 -8.54 -18.03 2.28
CA LEU A 487 -7.17 -17.64 2.66
C LEU A 487 -6.91 -17.92 4.16
N THR A 488 -7.90 -17.65 5.00
CA THR A 488 -7.82 -17.77 6.46
C THR A 488 -8.99 -18.58 7.00
N LEU A 489 -8.68 -19.68 7.69
CA LEU A 489 -9.62 -20.48 8.47
C LEU A 489 -9.16 -20.54 9.93
N ASN A 490 -9.94 -19.95 10.83
CA ASN A 490 -9.67 -20.00 12.27
C ASN A 490 -10.91 -20.52 13.01
N LEU A 491 -10.83 -21.76 13.52
CA LEU A 491 -11.85 -22.39 14.35
C LEU A 491 -11.30 -22.76 15.75
N SER A 492 -10.19 -22.12 16.15
CA SER A 492 -9.50 -22.42 17.41
C SER A 492 -10.35 -22.08 18.65
N HIS A 493 -9.97 -22.60 19.82
CA HIS A 493 -10.63 -22.30 21.11
C HIS A 493 -12.15 -22.54 21.08
N ASN A 494 -12.54 -23.79 20.82
CA ASN A 494 -13.93 -24.24 20.72
C ASN A 494 -14.07 -25.66 21.33
N HIS A 495 -15.18 -26.35 21.06
CA HIS A 495 -15.47 -27.73 21.51
C HIS A 495 -15.66 -28.69 20.32
N LEU A 496 -14.95 -28.45 19.21
CA LEU A 496 -15.09 -29.21 17.96
C LEU A 496 -14.48 -30.61 18.09
N ASP A 497 -15.21 -31.61 17.60
CA ASP A 497 -14.92 -33.04 17.72
C ASP A 497 -14.73 -33.76 16.37
N GLY A 498 -14.59 -35.09 16.44
CA GLY A 498 -14.49 -35.93 15.25
C GLY A 498 -13.07 -35.96 14.69
N GLN A 499 -12.95 -35.80 13.37
CA GLN A 499 -11.68 -35.83 12.65
C GLN A 499 -11.55 -34.59 11.77
N LEU A 500 -10.32 -34.18 11.46
CA LEU A 500 -10.09 -33.17 10.43
C LEU A 500 -10.60 -33.72 9.08
N PRO A 501 -11.39 -32.94 8.30
CA PRO A 501 -11.80 -33.35 6.97
C PRO A 501 -10.60 -33.57 6.04
N ALA A 502 -10.62 -34.64 5.25
CA ALA A 502 -9.62 -34.87 4.19
C ALA A 502 -9.80 -33.86 3.04
N GLU A 503 -11.04 -33.43 2.86
CA GLU A 503 -11.52 -32.40 1.93
C GLU A 503 -10.81 -31.05 2.15
N PHE A 504 -10.16 -30.81 3.29
CA PHE A 504 -9.32 -29.63 3.50
C PHE A 504 -8.11 -29.57 2.54
N GLY A 505 -7.74 -30.67 1.87
CA GLY A 505 -6.78 -30.64 0.76
C GLY A 505 -7.28 -29.86 -0.48
N ASN A 506 -8.59 -29.66 -0.62
CA ASN A 506 -9.20 -28.91 -1.73
C ASN A 506 -9.03 -27.39 -1.60
N LEU A 507 -8.61 -26.87 -0.43
CA LEU A 507 -8.51 -25.44 -0.11
C LEU A 507 -7.35 -24.73 -0.84
N ARG A 508 -7.44 -24.60 -2.17
CA ARG A 508 -6.32 -24.17 -3.05
C ARG A 508 -5.66 -22.86 -2.64
N SER A 509 -6.41 -21.90 -2.11
CA SER A 509 -5.90 -20.56 -1.78
C SER A 509 -5.34 -20.42 -0.35
N ILE A 510 -5.53 -21.42 0.52
CA ILE A 510 -5.37 -21.27 1.97
C ILE A 510 -3.94 -20.93 2.40
N GLN A 511 -3.82 -19.97 3.31
CA GLN A 511 -2.57 -19.50 3.90
C GLN A 511 -2.51 -19.81 5.40
N ILE A 512 -3.64 -19.75 6.11
CA ILE A 512 -3.72 -19.97 7.56
C ILE A 512 -4.83 -20.97 7.86
N ILE A 513 -4.48 -22.06 8.56
CA ILE A 513 -5.43 -22.96 9.23
C ILE A 513 -5.08 -22.99 10.72
N ASP A 514 -6.00 -22.55 11.56
CA ASP A 514 -5.93 -22.74 13.01
C ASP A 514 -7.16 -23.50 13.53
N LEU A 515 -6.90 -24.64 14.17
CA LEU A 515 -7.87 -25.55 14.77
C LEU A 515 -7.49 -25.86 16.23
N SER A 516 -6.57 -25.08 16.81
CA SER A 516 -6.01 -25.35 18.14
C SER A 516 -7.03 -25.22 19.28
N SER A 517 -6.72 -25.79 20.44
CA SER A 517 -7.56 -25.69 21.65
C SER A 517 -9.00 -26.19 21.40
N ASN A 518 -9.11 -27.41 20.89
CA ASN A 518 -10.37 -28.11 20.59
C ASN A 518 -10.30 -29.56 21.12
N ILE A 519 -11.27 -30.42 20.77
CA ILE A 519 -11.29 -31.84 21.15
C ILE A 519 -11.14 -32.78 19.93
N LEU A 520 -10.62 -32.28 18.81
CA LEU A 520 -10.45 -33.01 17.54
C LEU A 520 -9.60 -34.26 17.73
N SER A 521 -9.93 -35.33 17.00
CA SER A 521 -9.35 -36.66 17.16
C SER A 521 -9.00 -37.32 15.82
N GLY A 522 -8.53 -38.57 15.85
CA GLY A 522 -8.12 -39.27 14.64
C GLY A 522 -6.77 -38.76 14.13
N HIS A 523 -6.57 -38.78 12.81
CA HIS A 523 -5.27 -38.55 12.18
C HIS A 523 -5.22 -37.20 11.49
N ILE A 524 -4.02 -36.64 11.33
CA ILE A 524 -3.81 -35.49 10.44
C ILE A 524 -3.95 -36.00 8.99
N PRO A 525 -4.85 -35.45 8.15
CA PRO A 525 -5.03 -35.94 6.79
C PRO A 525 -3.78 -35.71 5.92
N HIS A 526 -3.37 -36.72 5.17
CA HIS A 526 -2.22 -36.63 4.25
C HIS A 526 -2.51 -35.72 3.04
N GLU A 527 -3.79 -35.51 2.76
CA GLU A 527 -4.37 -34.58 1.79
C GLU A 527 -3.96 -33.13 2.05
N LEU A 528 -3.68 -32.74 3.31
CA LEU A 528 -3.14 -31.42 3.64
C LEU A 528 -1.79 -31.14 2.95
N GLY A 529 -1.03 -32.19 2.58
CA GLY A 529 0.18 -32.06 1.76
C GLY A 529 -0.05 -31.55 0.34
N GLN A 530 -1.30 -31.48 -0.12
CA GLN A 530 -1.67 -30.84 -1.38
C GLN A 530 -1.67 -29.31 -1.27
N LEU A 531 -1.73 -28.75 -0.05
CA LEU A 531 -1.84 -27.31 0.18
C LEU A 531 -0.51 -26.60 -0.11
N GLN A 532 -0.47 -25.92 -1.25
CA GLN A 532 0.73 -25.25 -1.75
C GLN A 532 0.91 -23.82 -1.21
N ASN A 533 -0.18 -23.17 -0.80
CA ASN A 533 -0.17 -21.79 -0.32
C ASN A 533 -0.05 -21.67 1.21
N ILE A 534 -0.19 -22.77 1.95
CA ILE A 534 -0.28 -22.73 3.41
C ILE A 534 1.02 -22.21 4.06
N VAL A 535 0.89 -21.12 4.82
CA VAL A 535 1.96 -20.43 5.53
C VAL A 535 1.99 -20.83 7.01
N SER A 536 0.82 -21.10 7.59
CA SER A 536 0.62 -21.43 9.00
C SER A 536 -0.38 -22.58 9.18
N LEU A 537 0.02 -23.64 9.89
CA LEU A 537 -0.84 -24.77 10.28
C LEU A 537 -0.75 -25.00 11.79
N ILE A 538 -1.84 -24.73 12.51
CA ILE A 538 -1.88 -24.67 13.97
C ILE A 538 -2.98 -25.63 14.47
N LEU A 539 -2.56 -26.75 15.07
CA LEU A 539 -3.40 -27.88 15.50
C LEU A 539 -3.20 -28.26 16.97
N ASN A 540 -2.44 -27.46 17.73
CA ASN A 540 -2.05 -27.81 19.10
C ASN A 540 -3.23 -27.89 20.07
N ASN A 541 -3.04 -28.56 21.21
CA ASN A 541 -4.07 -28.70 22.26
C ASN A 541 -5.35 -29.37 21.72
N ASN A 542 -5.20 -30.60 21.24
CA ASN A 542 -6.25 -31.46 20.69
C ASN A 542 -5.99 -32.94 21.06
N ASN A 543 -6.82 -33.87 20.57
CA ASN A 543 -6.69 -35.33 20.78
C ASN A 543 -6.20 -36.08 19.52
N LEU A 544 -5.47 -35.43 18.62
CA LEU A 544 -4.97 -36.04 17.38
C LEU A 544 -3.95 -37.13 17.67
N ARG A 545 -3.90 -38.17 16.85
CA ARG A 545 -3.13 -39.40 17.06
C ARG A 545 -2.50 -39.95 15.79
N GLY A 546 -1.56 -40.87 15.94
CA GLY A 546 -0.81 -41.44 14.82
C GLY A 546 0.31 -40.53 14.36
N GLU A 547 0.86 -40.81 13.19
CA GLU A 547 2.07 -40.19 12.68
C GLU A 547 1.79 -38.83 11.98
N ILE A 548 2.80 -37.97 11.94
CA ILE A 548 2.75 -36.72 11.18
C ILE A 548 2.98 -37.07 9.69
N PRO A 549 2.07 -36.77 8.76
CA PRO A 549 2.21 -37.20 7.36
C PRO A 549 3.44 -36.58 6.68
N ASP A 550 4.30 -37.42 6.10
CA ASP A 550 5.44 -37.00 5.25
C ASP A 550 5.00 -36.04 4.13
N GLN A 551 3.77 -36.19 3.64
CA GLN A 551 3.17 -35.36 2.59
C GLN A 551 3.14 -33.87 2.95
N LEU A 552 3.13 -33.49 4.24
CA LEU A 552 3.24 -32.10 4.68
C LEU A 552 4.58 -31.44 4.27
N ALA A 553 5.61 -32.22 3.93
CA ALA A 553 6.86 -31.69 3.38
C ALA A 553 6.68 -31.07 1.97
N ASN A 554 5.56 -31.34 1.29
CA ASN A 554 5.19 -30.74 0.00
C ASN A 554 4.54 -29.35 0.15
N CYS A 555 4.23 -28.91 1.37
CA CYS A 555 3.72 -27.57 1.66
C CYS A 555 4.88 -26.55 1.64
N PHE A 556 5.36 -26.18 0.44
CA PHE A 556 6.58 -25.38 0.27
C PHE A 556 6.57 -24.04 1.03
N SER A 557 5.39 -23.42 1.13
CA SER A 557 5.16 -22.13 1.83
C SER A 557 5.12 -22.24 3.36
N LEU A 558 5.07 -23.45 3.92
CA LEU A 558 4.79 -23.66 5.35
C LEU A 558 5.95 -23.15 6.22
N SER A 559 5.67 -22.04 6.90
CA SER A 559 6.62 -21.30 7.76
C SER A 559 6.38 -21.55 9.25
N THR A 560 5.14 -21.82 9.63
CA THR A 560 4.69 -22.02 11.00
C THR A 560 3.90 -23.32 11.08
N LEU A 561 4.39 -24.27 11.88
CA LEU A 561 3.69 -25.50 12.23
C LEU A 561 3.60 -25.57 13.75
N ASN A 562 2.44 -25.91 14.29
CA ASN A 562 2.29 -26.25 15.71
C ASN A 562 1.32 -27.42 15.88
N VAL A 563 1.82 -28.55 16.36
CA VAL A 563 1.07 -29.79 16.62
C VAL A 563 1.30 -30.29 18.06
N SER A 564 1.74 -29.39 18.95
CA SER A 564 2.01 -29.68 20.36
C SER A 564 0.74 -30.05 21.14
N TYR A 565 0.91 -30.66 22.31
CA TYR A 565 -0.18 -31.07 23.22
C TYR A 565 -1.29 -31.86 22.50
N ASN A 566 -0.87 -32.93 21.83
CA ASN A 566 -1.71 -33.92 21.17
C ASN A 566 -1.27 -35.34 21.60
N ASN A 567 -1.81 -36.38 20.99
CA ASN A 567 -1.43 -37.78 21.22
C ASN A 567 -0.74 -38.41 19.98
N LEU A 568 0.05 -37.61 19.26
CA LEU A 568 0.78 -38.06 18.06
C LEU A 568 1.91 -39.04 18.43
N SER A 569 2.27 -39.87 17.46
CA SER A 569 3.22 -40.98 17.60
C SER A 569 4.21 -41.06 16.43
N GLY A 570 5.23 -41.91 16.57
CA GLY A 570 6.21 -42.16 15.51
C GLY A 570 7.36 -41.14 15.54
N THR A 571 7.94 -40.82 14.39
CA THR A 571 9.02 -39.83 14.26
C THR A 571 8.57 -38.60 13.51
N VAL A 572 9.10 -37.41 13.85
CA VAL A 572 8.94 -36.22 13.00
C VAL A 572 9.60 -36.46 11.63
N PRO A 573 8.91 -36.19 10.50
CA PRO A 573 9.47 -36.33 9.15
C PRO A 573 10.83 -35.63 8.98
N PRO A 574 11.90 -36.33 8.59
CA PRO A 574 13.24 -35.74 8.39
C PRO A 574 13.38 -35.01 7.04
N ILE A 575 12.26 -34.68 6.38
CA ILE A 575 12.20 -34.23 4.98
C ILE A 575 11.69 -32.78 4.90
N GLY A 576 12.27 -32.00 4.00
CA GLY A 576 11.80 -30.63 3.70
C GLY A 576 11.98 -29.64 4.85
N ASN A 577 10.98 -28.80 5.08
CA ASN A 577 11.04 -27.70 6.06
C ASN A 577 11.01 -28.15 7.53
N PHE A 578 10.73 -29.41 7.85
CA PHE A 578 10.50 -29.87 9.23
C PHE A 578 11.66 -29.60 10.20
N SER A 579 12.90 -29.64 9.70
CA SER A 579 14.12 -29.29 10.46
C SER A 579 14.22 -27.81 10.87
N ARG A 580 13.32 -26.94 10.39
CA ARG A 580 13.27 -25.49 10.69
C ARG A 580 12.28 -25.14 11.80
N PHE A 581 11.34 -26.03 12.13
CA PHE A 581 10.33 -25.75 13.14
C PHE A 581 10.91 -25.90 14.57
N SER A 582 10.35 -25.15 15.51
CA SER A 582 10.82 -25.17 16.91
C SER A 582 10.47 -26.51 17.58
N PRO A 583 11.31 -27.04 18.50
CA PRO A 583 10.92 -28.14 19.38
C PRO A 583 9.60 -27.91 20.13
N SER A 584 9.26 -26.65 20.42
CA SER A 584 7.97 -26.30 21.02
C SER A 584 6.76 -26.67 20.15
N SER A 585 6.92 -26.74 18.82
CA SER A 585 5.88 -27.13 17.86
C SER A 585 5.42 -28.58 18.00
N PHE A 586 6.18 -29.43 18.72
CA PHE A 586 5.93 -30.87 18.84
C PHE A 586 5.78 -31.34 20.30
N MET A 587 6.07 -30.46 21.27
CA MET A 587 6.07 -30.76 22.71
C MET A 587 4.73 -31.32 23.20
N GLY A 588 4.75 -32.17 24.23
CA GLY A 588 3.52 -32.69 24.86
C GLY A 588 2.85 -33.85 24.13
N ASN A 589 3.41 -34.33 23.01
CA ASN A 589 3.00 -35.58 22.35
C ASN A 589 3.73 -36.79 22.99
N PRO A 590 3.06 -37.72 23.71
CA PRO A 590 3.76 -38.72 24.52
C PRO A 590 4.50 -39.82 23.74
N LEU A 591 4.13 -40.05 22.48
CA LEU A 591 4.65 -41.16 21.66
C LEU A 591 5.47 -40.67 20.44
N LEU A 592 5.73 -39.37 20.36
CA LEU A 592 6.41 -38.72 19.24
C LEU A 592 7.91 -38.54 19.53
N CYS A 593 8.75 -39.09 18.67
CA CYS A 593 10.21 -38.96 18.71
C CYS A 593 10.71 -37.85 17.78
N GLY A 594 11.68 -37.08 18.27
CA GLY A 594 12.43 -36.05 17.55
C GLY A 594 13.52 -35.45 18.45
N ASP A 595 14.40 -34.62 17.88
CA ASP A 595 15.64 -34.16 18.53
C ASP A 595 15.43 -33.05 19.58
N TRP A 596 14.74 -33.36 20.68
CA TRP A 596 14.55 -32.44 21.81
C TRP A 596 14.51 -33.14 23.17
N LEU A 597 14.75 -32.36 24.23
CA LEU A 597 14.88 -32.88 25.59
C LEU A 597 13.55 -33.48 26.08
N GLY A 598 13.53 -34.81 26.30
CA GLY A 598 12.37 -35.55 26.83
C GLY A 598 11.57 -36.35 25.80
N SER A 599 12.02 -36.44 24.53
CA SER A 599 11.46 -37.39 23.56
C SER A 599 11.90 -38.84 23.84
N ILE A 600 11.09 -39.83 23.45
CA ILE A 600 11.43 -41.25 23.58
C ILE A 600 12.08 -41.72 22.27
N CYS A 601 13.38 -41.47 22.13
CA CYS A 601 14.18 -41.82 20.95
C CYS A 601 15.28 -42.84 21.29
N ASP A 602 14.90 -44.01 21.80
CA ASP A 602 15.83 -45.11 22.09
C ASP A 602 16.06 -46.02 20.85
N PRO A 603 17.32 -46.34 20.49
CA PRO A 603 17.62 -47.14 19.31
C PRO A 603 17.42 -48.63 19.56
N CYS A 604 16.37 -49.23 18.98
CA CYS A 604 16.15 -50.68 18.89
C CYS A 604 17.14 -51.39 17.95
N ALA A 605 18.45 -51.25 18.21
CA ALA A 605 19.51 -51.96 17.50
C ALA A 605 19.70 -53.37 18.09
N SER A 606 19.30 -54.39 17.33
CA SER A 606 19.41 -55.80 17.75
C SER A 606 20.87 -56.24 17.89
N THR A 607 21.29 -56.60 19.11
CA THR A 607 22.69 -56.91 19.42
C THR A 607 23.14 -58.28 18.89
N SER A 608 23.54 -58.36 17.62
CA SER A 608 24.30 -59.50 17.09
C SER A 608 25.78 -59.38 17.49
N LYS A 609 26.21 -60.19 18.46
CA LYS A 609 27.59 -60.18 18.96
C LYS A 609 28.54 -60.79 17.92
N ALA A 610 29.53 -60.01 17.45
CA ALA A 610 30.66 -60.49 16.67
C ALA A 610 31.99 -60.12 17.38
N LEU A 611 32.89 -61.10 17.53
CA LEU A 611 34.18 -60.92 18.20
C LEU A 611 35.25 -60.46 17.19
N VAL A 612 35.91 -59.32 17.43
CA VAL A 612 37.02 -58.85 16.60
C VAL A 612 38.36 -59.33 17.17
N SER A 613 39.21 -59.90 16.31
CA SER A 613 40.50 -60.49 16.71
C SER A 613 41.59 -59.45 16.96
N LYS A 614 42.47 -59.73 17.95
CA LYS A 614 43.54 -58.81 18.39
C LYS A 614 44.65 -58.56 17.36
N THR A 615 44.70 -59.30 16.25
CA THR A 615 45.75 -59.19 15.22
C THR A 615 45.69 -57.87 14.44
N ALA A 616 44.52 -57.23 14.33
CA ALA A 616 44.33 -56.04 13.48
C ALA A 616 45.09 -54.78 13.96
N VAL A 617 45.34 -54.66 15.27
CA VAL A 617 45.89 -53.44 15.90
C VAL A 617 47.33 -53.14 15.44
N VAL A 618 48.14 -54.18 15.22
CA VAL A 618 49.58 -54.06 14.88
C VAL A 618 49.79 -53.48 13.47
N CYS A 619 48.89 -53.77 12.54
CA CYS A 619 48.97 -53.27 11.16
C CYS A 619 48.68 -51.75 11.09
N ILE A 620 47.74 -51.26 11.91
CA ILE A 620 47.32 -49.85 11.93
C ILE A 620 48.47 -48.96 12.41
N THR A 621 49.20 -49.38 13.45
CA THR A 621 50.34 -48.62 13.98
C THR A 621 51.49 -48.44 12.99
N LEU A 622 51.74 -49.42 12.11
CA LEU A 622 52.78 -49.32 11.09
C LEU A 622 52.38 -48.41 9.92
N GLY A 623 51.10 -48.44 9.51
CA GLY A 623 50.59 -47.54 8.46
C GLY A 623 50.55 -46.06 8.85
N PHE A 624 50.37 -45.76 10.14
CA PHE A 624 50.33 -44.37 10.62
C PHE A 624 51.69 -43.68 10.59
N VAL A 625 52.77 -44.42 10.92
CA VAL A 625 54.15 -43.89 10.93
C VAL A 625 54.65 -43.57 9.51
N THR A 626 54.32 -44.40 8.51
CA THR A 626 54.70 -44.13 7.12
C THR A 626 53.92 -42.97 6.51
N LEU A 627 52.65 -42.79 6.89
CA LEU A 627 51.83 -41.64 6.47
C LEU A 627 52.44 -40.32 6.94
N ILE A 628 52.83 -40.22 8.22
CA ILE A 628 53.45 -39.01 8.80
C ILE A 628 54.78 -38.68 8.12
N ALA A 629 55.61 -39.70 7.82
CA ALA A 629 56.87 -39.49 7.10
C ALA A 629 56.66 -38.88 5.70
N MET A 630 55.63 -39.32 4.96
CA MET A 630 55.31 -38.75 3.64
C MET A 630 54.83 -37.30 3.72
N VAL A 631 54.02 -36.94 4.74
CA VAL A 631 53.57 -35.56 4.96
C VAL A 631 54.74 -34.62 5.25
N ILE A 632 55.71 -35.05 6.07
CA ILE A 632 56.91 -34.24 6.38
C ILE A 632 57.75 -33.97 5.11
N VAL A 633 57.91 -34.96 4.23
CA VAL A 633 58.62 -34.80 2.95
C VAL A 633 57.86 -33.86 2.00
N ALA A 634 56.53 -33.92 1.96
CA ALA A 634 55.71 -33.00 1.15
C ALA A 634 55.87 -31.54 1.61
N VAL A 635 55.79 -31.28 2.91
CA VAL A 635 55.97 -29.94 3.50
C VAL A 635 57.38 -29.39 3.28
N TYR A 636 58.41 -30.25 3.21
CA TYR A 636 59.77 -29.82 2.89
C TYR A 636 59.97 -29.45 1.40
N LYS A 637 59.16 -30.04 0.49
CA LYS A 637 59.18 -29.66 -0.94
C LYS A 637 58.37 -28.42 -1.27
N SER A 638 57.38 -28.03 -0.46
CA SER A 638 56.52 -26.86 -0.72
C SER A 638 57.14 -25.50 -0.34
N LYS A 639 58.47 -25.39 -0.27
CA LYS A 639 59.21 -24.18 0.12
C LYS A 639 60.29 -23.76 -0.89
N GLN A 640 59.92 -23.69 -2.17
CA GLN A 640 60.64 -22.91 -3.18
C GLN A 640 59.64 -21.97 -3.90
N PRO A 641 60.03 -20.71 -4.20
CA PRO A 641 59.09 -19.70 -4.70
C PRO A 641 59.07 -19.56 -6.23
N ASP A 642 57.87 -19.33 -6.77
CA ASP A 642 57.55 -18.64 -8.05
C ASP A 642 58.02 -19.28 -9.38
N PRO A 643 57.44 -18.90 -10.56
CA PRO A 643 56.54 -17.77 -10.79
C PRO A 643 55.21 -18.03 -11.57
N PHE A 644 54.26 -17.11 -11.38
CA PHE A 644 53.31 -16.57 -12.38
C PHE A 644 52.60 -17.50 -13.41
N SER A 645 51.29 -17.71 -13.28
CA SER A 645 50.33 -17.56 -14.42
C SER A 645 48.83 -17.73 -14.05
N GLN A 646 48.07 -16.65 -14.22
CA GLN A 646 46.73 -16.59 -14.83
C GLN A 646 45.70 -17.71 -14.49
N GLU A 647 44.83 -17.45 -13.51
CA GLU A 647 43.60 -18.23 -13.32
C GLU A 647 42.61 -18.04 -14.48
N CYS A 648 41.94 -19.13 -14.87
CA CYS A 648 40.86 -19.12 -15.85
C CYS A 648 39.62 -19.79 -15.25
N GLN A 649 38.44 -19.18 -15.45
CA GLN A 649 37.19 -19.65 -14.86
C GLN A 649 36.76 -21.01 -15.44
N LYS A 650 36.45 -21.97 -14.57
CA LYS A 650 35.79 -23.22 -14.98
C LYS A 650 34.29 -22.99 -15.13
N SER A 651 33.75 -23.29 -16.32
CA SER A 651 32.30 -23.31 -16.54
C SER A 651 31.64 -24.55 -15.93
N MET A 652 30.37 -24.43 -15.56
CA MET A 652 29.56 -25.58 -15.14
C MET A 652 29.16 -26.40 -16.37
N GLN A 653 29.70 -27.62 -16.49
CA GLN A 653 29.29 -28.58 -17.51
C GLN A 653 28.49 -29.72 -16.86
N GLY A 654 27.18 -29.63 -16.99
CA GLY A 654 26.20 -30.66 -16.66
C GLY A 654 25.00 -30.54 -17.61
N PRO A 655 24.15 -31.58 -17.71
CA PRO A 655 22.94 -31.53 -18.54
C PRO A 655 21.96 -30.45 -18.03
N PRO A 656 21.15 -29.84 -18.91
CA PRO A 656 20.20 -28.80 -18.51
C PRO A 656 19.17 -29.39 -17.53
N LYS A 657 18.98 -28.72 -16.40
CA LYS A 657 18.05 -29.16 -15.36
C LYS A 657 16.76 -28.35 -15.43
N LEU A 658 15.72 -28.97 -15.99
CA LEU A 658 14.34 -28.51 -15.90
C LEU A 658 13.81 -28.78 -14.48
N VAL A 659 13.14 -27.79 -13.89
CA VAL A 659 12.46 -27.87 -12.61
C VAL A 659 11.03 -27.38 -12.82
N ILE A 660 10.07 -28.21 -12.43
CA ILE A 660 8.64 -28.01 -12.71
C ILE A 660 7.94 -27.67 -11.39
N LEU A 661 7.14 -26.60 -11.41
CA LEU A 661 6.38 -26.08 -10.26
C LEU A 661 4.87 -26.36 -10.39
N HIS A 662 4.38 -26.68 -11.59
CA HIS A 662 2.99 -27.05 -11.85
C HIS A 662 2.88 -28.32 -12.71
N MET A 663 1.98 -29.24 -12.34
CA MET A 663 1.95 -30.61 -12.88
C MET A 663 1.68 -30.69 -14.40
N ASP A 664 0.99 -29.70 -14.99
CA ASP A 664 0.61 -29.71 -16.40
C ASP A 664 1.81 -29.67 -17.38
N MET A 665 2.99 -29.24 -16.89
CA MET A 665 4.25 -29.24 -17.66
C MET A 665 5.00 -30.58 -17.61
N ALA A 666 4.60 -31.55 -16.77
CA ALA A 666 5.34 -32.78 -16.50
C ALA A 666 5.52 -33.73 -17.71
N ILE A 667 4.83 -33.45 -18.83
CA ILE A 667 4.81 -34.29 -20.04
C ILE A 667 5.92 -33.88 -21.04
N HIS A 668 6.61 -32.75 -20.84
CA HIS A 668 7.50 -32.15 -21.85
C HIS A 668 8.95 -31.98 -21.37
N THR A 669 9.92 -32.26 -22.24
CA THR A 669 11.35 -32.10 -21.94
C THR A 669 11.88 -30.73 -22.38
N TYR A 670 13.03 -30.32 -21.82
CA TYR A 670 13.78 -29.14 -22.28
C TYR A 670 14.09 -29.22 -23.78
N ASP A 671 14.48 -30.40 -24.28
CA ASP A 671 14.86 -30.60 -25.68
C ASP A 671 13.64 -30.52 -26.62
N ASP A 672 12.44 -30.94 -26.19
CA ASP A 672 11.21 -30.73 -26.96
C ASP A 672 10.88 -29.24 -27.09
N ILE A 673 11.02 -28.46 -26.01
CA ILE A 673 10.79 -27.01 -26.01
C ILE A 673 11.80 -26.32 -26.95
N MET A 674 13.09 -26.70 -26.88
CA MET A 674 14.10 -26.18 -27.81
C MET A 674 13.81 -26.59 -29.26
N ARG A 675 13.37 -27.82 -29.52
CA ARG A 675 13.03 -28.28 -30.88
C ARG A 675 11.80 -27.58 -31.46
N ILE A 676 10.79 -27.32 -30.64
CA ILE A 676 9.53 -26.67 -31.04
C ILE A 676 9.71 -25.16 -31.30
N THR A 677 10.59 -24.50 -30.53
CA THR A 677 10.88 -23.06 -30.68
C THR A 677 12.02 -22.77 -31.68
N GLU A 678 12.47 -23.76 -32.44
CA GLU A 678 13.63 -23.66 -33.36
C GLU A 678 14.87 -23.08 -32.64
N ASN A 679 15.15 -23.60 -31.43
CA ASN A 679 16.19 -23.14 -30.49
C ASN A 679 16.02 -21.67 -30.04
N LEU A 680 14.79 -21.30 -29.65
CA LEU A 680 14.38 -19.93 -29.30
C LEU A 680 14.69 -18.92 -30.44
N SER A 681 14.27 -19.28 -31.65
CA SER A 681 14.35 -18.46 -32.85
C SER A 681 13.46 -17.21 -32.76
N GLU A 682 13.90 -16.11 -33.39
CA GLU A 682 13.22 -14.80 -33.39
C GLU A 682 11.76 -14.87 -33.88
N LYS A 683 11.47 -15.83 -34.77
CA LYS A 683 10.14 -16.17 -35.27
C LYS A 683 9.10 -16.46 -34.17
N TYR A 684 9.54 -16.88 -32.99
CA TYR A 684 8.66 -17.23 -31.86
C TYR A 684 8.57 -16.12 -30.81
N ILE A 685 9.23 -14.98 -30.98
CA ILE A 685 9.20 -13.87 -30.02
C ILE A 685 7.79 -13.28 -29.96
N ILE A 686 7.29 -13.09 -28.73
CA ILE A 686 6.02 -12.42 -28.41
C ILE A 686 6.21 -11.18 -27.53
N GLY A 687 7.42 -10.89 -27.07
CA GLY A 687 7.69 -9.69 -26.30
C GLY A 687 9.14 -9.53 -25.86
N TYR A 688 9.49 -8.30 -25.51
CA TYR A 688 10.77 -7.92 -24.93
C TYR A 688 10.54 -7.20 -23.60
N GLY A 689 11.37 -7.47 -22.60
CA GLY A 689 11.44 -6.77 -21.32
C GLY A 689 12.87 -6.37 -20.99
N ALA A 690 13.08 -5.56 -19.95
CA ALA A 690 14.35 -4.91 -19.63
C ALA A 690 15.58 -5.85 -19.66
N SER A 691 15.43 -7.06 -19.12
CA SER A 691 16.48 -8.06 -19.01
C SER A 691 16.22 -9.35 -19.81
N SER A 692 15.20 -9.38 -20.69
CA SER A 692 14.70 -10.66 -21.26
C SER A 692 13.98 -10.58 -22.61
N THR A 693 14.04 -11.66 -23.38
CA THR A 693 13.11 -11.94 -24.50
C THR A 693 12.09 -13.01 -24.09
N VAL A 694 10.84 -12.86 -24.51
CA VAL A 694 9.75 -13.83 -24.27
C VAL A 694 9.33 -14.48 -25.60
N TYR A 695 9.22 -15.81 -25.61
CA TYR A 695 8.89 -16.63 -26.78
C TYR A 695 7.61 -17.44 -26.55
N LYS A 696 6.78 -17.63 -27.57
CA LYS A 696 5.63 -18.54 -27.53
C LYS A 696 6.04 -19.96 -27.89
N CYS A 697 5.91 -20.89 -26.95
CA CYS A 697 5.99 -22.32 -27.23
C CYS A 697 4.56 -22.89 -27.36
N VAL A 698 4.29 -23.64 -28.44
CA VAL A 698 3.02 -24.36 -28.61
C VAL A 698 3.32 -25.85 -28.55
N LEU A 699 3.11 -26.42 -27.37
CA LEU A 699 3.35 -27.82 -27.07
C LEU A 699 2.19 -28.68 -27.58
N LYS A 700 2.45 -29.95 -27.92
CA LYS A 700 1.39 -30.82 -28.47
C LYS A 700 0.44 -31.28 -27.37
N ASN A 701 -0.86 -31.11 -27.62
CA ASN A 701 -1.97 -31.51 -26.74
C ASN A 701 -2.03 -30.77 -25.39
N SER A 702 -1.41 -29.59 -25.29
CA SER A 702 -1.38 -28.77 -24.07
C SER A 702 -1.56 -27.28 -24.43
N ARG A 703 -1.82 -26.44 -23.42
CA ARG A 703 -1.95 -24.98 -23.61
C ARG A 703 -0.62 -24.37 -24.08
N PRO A 704 -0.63 -23.26 -24.84
CA PRO A 704 0.60 -22.54 -25.15
C PRO A 704 1.30 -22.04 -23.88
N VAL A 705 2.63 -21.95 -23.92
CA VAL A 705 3.48 -21.54 -22.79
C VAL A 705 4.37 -20.38 -23.22
N ALA A 706 4.50 -19.36 -22.37
CA ALA A 706 5.44 -18.27 -22.57
C ALA A 706 6.81 -18.64 -21.95
N VAL A 707 7.84 -18.73 -22.79
CA VAL A 707 9.22 -19.03 -22.38
C VAL A 707 10.00 -17.72 -22.29
N LYS A 708 10.39 -17.31 -21.08
CA LYS A 708 11.20 -16.10 -20.86
C LYS A 708 12.68 -16.48 -20.73
N ARG A 709 13.53 -15.88 -21.57
CA ARG A 709 15.00 -16.04 -21.58
C ARG A 709 15.67 -14.73 -21.15
N LEU A 710 16.55 -14.79 -20.17
CA LEU A 710 17.33 -13.62 -19.72
C LEU A 710 18.53 -13.34 -20.66
N TYR A 711 18.90 -12.07 -20.81
CA TYR A 711 19.97 -11.62 -21.70
C TYR A 711 21.36 -12.04 -21.22
N SER A 712 22.00 -12.99 -21.89
CA SER A 712 23.25 -13.65 -21.47
C SER A 712 24.48 -12.74 -21.24
N GLN A 713 24.42 -11.45 -21.59
CA GLN A 713 25.54 -10.52 -21.53
C GLN A 713 25.67 -9.73 -20.20
N HIS A 714 24.68 -9.78 -19.31
CA HIS A 714 24.73 -9.04 -18.03
C HIS A 714 25.38 -9.85 -16.89
N THR A 715 26.31 -9.23 -16.17
CA THR A 715 27.00 -9.77 -14.98
C THR A 715 26.10 -9.96 -13.74
N HIS A 716 24.79 -9.72 -13.88
CA HIS A 716 23.78 -9.86 -12.81
C HIS A 716 22.68 -10.88 -13.13
N ASN A 717 22.80 -11.65 -14.22
CA ASN A 717 21.77 -12.60 -14.67
C ASN A 717 21.28 -13.60 -13.61
N MET A 718 22.15 -14.08 -12.72
CA MET A 718 21.72 -14.95 -11.61
C MET A 718 20.81 -14.21 -10.63
N ARG A 719 21.10 -12.95 -10.28
CA ARG A 719 20.27 -12.15 -9.37
C ARG A 719 18.91 -11.81 -9.94
N GLU A 720 18.83 -11.46 -11.23
CA GLU A 720 17.55 -11.25 -11.91
C GLU A 720 16.70 -12.53 -11.90
N PHE A 721 17.32 -13.67 -12.24
CA PHE A 721 16.67 -14.97 -12.23
C PHE A 721 16.19 -15.40 -10.84
N GLU A 722 17.06 -15.28 -9.83
CA GLU A 722 16.77 -15.59 -8.42
C GLU A 722 15.67 -14.68 -7.87
N THR A 723 15.74 -13.36 -8.12
CA THR A 723 14.74 -12.40 -7.61
C THR A 723 13.38 -12.61 -8.27
N GLU A 724 13.33 -12.90 -9.57
CA GLU A 724 12.07 -13.18 -10.26
C GLU A 724 11.45 -14.52 -9.81
N LEU A 725 12.27 -15.55 -9.58
CA LEU A 725 11.84 -16.84 -9.05
C LEU A 725 11.33 -16.72 -7.60
N GLU A 726 12.02 -15.96 -6.74
CA GLU A 726 11.61 -15.71 -5.35
C GLU A 726 10.36 -14.83 -5.26
N THR A 727 10.29 -13.76 -6.06
CA THR A 727 9.17 -12.81 -6.03
C THR A 727 7.90 -13.41 -6.64
N ILE A 728 7.97 -13.93 -7.87
CA ILE A 728 6.77 -14.45 -8.55
C ILE A 728 6.42 -15.86 -8.04
N GLY A 729 7.39 -16.68 -7.66
CA GLY A 729 7.14 -17.99 -7.07
C GLY A 729 6.47 -17.96 -5.69
N SER A 730 6.54 -16.82 -4.97
CA SER A 730 5.89 -16.62 -3.66
C SER A 730 4.57 -15.82 -3.73
N ILE A 731 4.10 -15.47 -4.93
CA ILE A 731 2.84 -14.73 -5.14
C ILE A 731 1.88 -15.60 -5.95
N ARG A 732 0.74 -15.96 -5.37
CA ARG A 732 -0.39 -16.57 -6.09
C ARG A 732 -1.62 -15.69 -5.96
N HIS A 733 -2.11 -15.18 -7.09
CA HIS A 733 -3.27 -14.29 -7.15
C HIS A 733 -3.93 -14.39 -8.53
N ARG A 734 -5.26 -14.38 -8.58
CA ARG A 734 -6.07 -14.56 -9.81
C ARG A 734 -5.75 -13.62 -10.98
N ASN A 735 -5.14 -12.47 -10.72
CA ASN A 735 -4.78 -11.46 -11.73
C ASN A 735 -3.27 -11.40 -12.04
N ILE A 736 -2.48 -12.42 -11.66
CA ILE A 736 -1.03 -12.49 -11.89
C ILE A 736 -0.69 -13.78 -12.66
N VAL A 737 0.21 -13.68 -13.64
CA VAL A 737 0.56 -14.79 -14.55
C VAL A 737 1.33 -15.89 -13.81
N SER A 738 0.84 -17.13 -13.88
CA SER A 738 1.42 -18.30 -13.20
C SER A 738 2.83 -18.65 -13.70
N LEU A 739 3.78 -18.87 -12.78
CA LEU A 739 5.09 -19.46 -13.07
C LEU A 739 5.00 -21.00 -12.97
N HIS A 740 5.06 -21.68 -14.12
CA HIS A 740 4.97 -23.15 -14.21
C HIS A 740 6.29 -23.88 -13.91
N GLY A 741 7.43 -23.19 -13.99
CA GLY A 741 8.74 -23.80 -13.74
C GLY A 741 9.91 -22.98 -14.30
N TYR A 742 11.10 -23.56 -14.24
CA TYR A 742 12.33 -22.96 -14.74
C TYR A 742 13.33 -24.00 -15.26
N ALA A 743 14.28 -23.59 -16.10
CA ALA A 743 15.39 -24.44 -16.52
C ALA A 743 16.74 -23.75 -16.33
N LEU A 744 17.67 -24.46 -15.69
CA LEU A 744 19.07 -24.07 -15.57
C LEU A 744 19.88 -24.74 -16.69
N SER A 745 20.57 -23.94 -17.51
CA SER A 745 21.27 -24.40 -18.70
C SER A 745 22.53 -23.56 -18.95
N PRO A 746 23.67 -24.15 -19.36
CA PRO A 746 24.88 -23.40 -19.73
C PRO A 746 24.68 -22.37 -20.85
N PHE A 747 23.57 -22.46 -21.59
CA PHE A 747 23.22 -21.59 -22.72
C PHE A 747 22.23 -20.45 -22.37
N GLY A 748 21.85 -20.35 -21.09
CA GLY A 748 20.99 -19.32 -20.52
C GLY A 748 19.86 -19.89 -19.64
N ASN A 749 19.54 -19.20 -18.55
CA ASN A 749 18.43 -19.57 -17.67
C ASN A 749 17.08 -19.22 -18.33
N LEU A 750 16.09 -20.11 -18.17
CA LEU A 750 14.73 -19.95 -18.70
C LEU A 750 13.68 -20.00 -17.58
N LEU A 751 12.63 -19.20 -17.70
CA LEU A 751 11.41 -19.24 -16.88
C LEU A 751 10.22 -19.59 -17.78
N PHE A 752 9.26 -20.36 -17.25
CA PHE A 752 8.09 -20.84 -17.99
C PHE A 752 6.79 -20.32 -17.37
N TYR A 753 6.00 -19.61 -18.17
CA TYR A 753 4.79 -18.89 -17.74
C TYR A 753 3.54 -19.33 -18.51
N ASP A 754 2.37 -19.10 -17.92
CA ASP A 754 1.10 -19.06 -18.67
C ASP A 754 1.20 -18.12 -19.90
N TYR A 755 0.65 -18.54 -21.04
CA TYR A 755 0.58 -17.69 -22.22
C TYR A 755 -0.74 -16.91 -22.26
N MET A 756 -0.64 -15.58 -22.28
CA MET A 756 -1.79 -14.68 -22.43
C MET A 756 -2.26 -14.65 -23.90
N GLU A 757 -3.40 -15.27 -24.19
CA GLU A 757 -3.92 -15.37 -25.56
C GLU A 757 -4.39 -14.03 -26.14
N ASN A 758 -4.83 -13.10 -25.28
CA ASN A 758 -5.29 -11.75 -25.65
C ASN A 758 -4.15 -10.72 -25.82
N GLY A 759 -2.89 -11.18 -25.92
CA GLY A 759 -1.71 -10.30 -25.92
C GLY A 759 -1.33 -9.81 -24.52
N SER A 760 -0.37 -8.88 -24.45
CA SER A 760 0.05 -8.25 -23.20
C SER A 760 -0.58 -6.87 -23.00
N LEU A 761 -0.56 -6.39 -21.74
CA LEU A 761 -0.93 -5.01 -21.42
C LEU A 761 -0.09 -3.99 -22.21
N TRP A 762 1.16 -4.32 -22.57
CA TRP A 762 2.01 -3.44 -23.37
C TRP A 762 1.51 -3.31 -24.82
N ASP A 763 0.96 -4.39 -25.39
CA ASP A 763 0.38 -4.38 -26.75
C ASP A 763 -0.92 -3.57 -26.79
N LEU A 764 -1.76 -3.67 -25.75
CA LEU A 764 -2.96 -2.84 -25.55
C LEU A 764 -2.63 -1.35 -25.39
N LEU A 765 -1.44 -1.02 -24.86
CA LEU A 765 -0.97 0.34 -24.64
C LEU A 765 -0.28 0.97 -25.87
N HIS A 766 0.44 0.18 -26.67
CA HIS A 766 1.34 0.71 -27.73
C HIS A 766 1.02 0.20 -29.14
N GLY A 767 0.03 -0.68 -29.28
CA GLY A 767 -0.41 -1.24 -30.55
C GLY A 767 -1.15 -0.21 -31.42
N CYS A 768 -0.67 0.00 -32.64
CA CYS A 768 -1.40 0.79 -33.63
C CYS A 768 -2.63 0.00 -34.12
N ILE A 769 -3.83 0.51 -33.78
CA ILE A 769 -5.17 0.19 -34.32
C ILE A 769 -5.25 -1.09 -35.16
N PHE A 770 -5.72 -2.19 -34.56
CA PHE A 770 -6.24 -3.34 -35.32
C PHE A 770 -7.57 -3.84 -34.73
N ASN A 771 -8.60 -3.88 -35.57
CA ASN A 771 -9.95 -4.41 -35.32
C ASN A 771 -10.68 -3.95 -34.04
N MET A 772 -11.32 -2.78 -34.14
CA MET A 772 -12.62 -2.59 -33.47
C MET A 772 -13.60 -3.66 -33.99
N ASN A 773 -13.84 -4.71 -33.20
CA ASN A 773 -14.99 -5.61 -33.41
C ASN A 773 -15.48 -6.30 -32.12
N LEU A 774 -15.17 -5.72 -30.95
CA LEU A 774 -16.00 -5.87 -29.76
C LEU A 774 -17.13 -4.82 -29.85
N MET A 775 -18.37 -5.25 -29.62
CA MET A 775 -19.56 -4.43 -29.88
C MET A 775 -19.63 -3.21 -28.96
N MET A 776 -19.68 -2.01 -29.56
CA MET A 776 -20.35 -0.86 -28.95
C MET A 776 -21.63 -0.55 -29.74
N PRO A 777 -22.79 -0.42 -29.10
CA PRO A 777 -23.99 0.12 -29.74
C PRO A 777 -23.75 1.56 -30.21
N LYS A 778 -24.35 1.95 -31.33
CA LYS A 778 -24.29 3.35 -31.78
C LYS A 778 -25.07 4.25 -30.82
N MET A 779 -24.34 5.19 -30.20
CA MET A 779 -24.91 6.46 -29.73
C MET A 779 -24.68 7.50 -30.83
N ASP A 780 -25.73 7.84 -31.58
CA ASP A 780 -25.68 8.99 -32.49
C ASP A 780 -25.83 10.29 -31.66
N ASN A 781 -25.01 11.30 -31.96
CA ASN A 781 -24.98 12.64 -31.35
C ASN A 781 -24.46 12.78 -29.90
N LEU A 782 -23.18 12.46 -29.66
CA LEU A 782 -22.31 13.34 -28.86
C LEU A 782 -20.84 13.16 -29.28
N GLN A 783 -20.14 14.23 -29.66
CA GLN A 783 -18.69 14.17 -29.96
C GLN A 783 -17.86 14.25 -28.68
N VAL A 784 -17.91 13.20 -27.88
CA VAL A 784 -16.95 12.95 -26.80
C VAL A 784 -16.00 11.85 -27.28
N VAL A 785 -14.72 12.20 -27.47
CA VAL A 785 -13.67 11.21 -27.77
C VAL A 785 -13.33 10.51 -26.45
N ILE A 786 -14.03 9.41 -26.16
CA ILE A 786 -13.74 8.55 -25.02
C ILE A 786 -12.38 7.88 -25.26
N LEU A 787 -11.34 8.44 -24.66
CA LEU A 787 -10.03 7.79 -24.57
C LEU A 787 -10.17 6.47 -23.80
N PRO A 788 -9.46 5.40 -24.19
CA PRO A 788 -9.43 4.16 -23.40
C PRO A 788 -9.00 4.45 -21.95
N PRO A 789 -9.52 3.72 -20.93
CA PRO A 789 -9.23 4.00 -19.52
C PRO A 789 -7.72 4.08 -19.21
N VAL A 790 -6.89 3.32 -19.92
CA VAL A 790 -5.43 3.33 -19.72
C VAL A 790 -4.73 4.55 -20.34
N PHE A 791 -5.32 5.21 -21.34
CA PHE A 791 -4.86 6.53 -21.80
C PHE A 791 -5.22 7.63 -20.79
N TYR A 792 -6.38 7.55 -20.14
CA TYR A 792 -6.72 8.43 -19.02
C TYR A 792 -5.74 8.23 -17.85
N ILE A 793 -5.41 6.97 -17.51
CA ILE A 793 -4.39 6.67 -16.48
C ILE A 793 -3.01 7.17 -16.87
N MET A 794 -2.56 7.00 -18.13
CA MET A 794 -1.26 7.51 -18.57
C MET A 794 -1.20 9.04 -18.51
N ALA A 795 -2.22 9.75 -18.99
CA ALA A 795 -2.30 11.21 -18.86
C ALA A 795 -2.26 11.63 -17.38
N LYS A 796 -3.09 11.02 -16.53
CA LYS A 796 -3.11 11.26 -15.08
C LYS A 796 -1.84 10.79 -14.35
N ALA A 797 -0.98 9.98 -14.95
CA ALA A 797 0.26 9.49 -14.35
C ALA A 797 1.48 10.32 -14.75
N ASP A 798 1.55 10.77 -16.01
CA ASP A 798 2.51 11.80 -16.42
C ASP A 798 2.16 13.14 -15.73
N ASP A 799 0.87 13.46 -15.56
CA ASP A 799 0.38 14.59 -14.74
C ASP A 799 0.21 14.23 -13.23
N ASN A 800 0.71 13.06 -12.76
CA ASN A 800 0.77 12.58 -11.34
C ASN A 800 -0.54 12.63 -10.49
N THR A 801 -1.63 13.10 -11.08
CA THR A 801 -3.02 13.19 -10.59
C THR A 801 -3.73 11.82 -10.60
N VAL A 802 -2.97 10.74 -10.71
CA VAL A 802 -3.34 9.33 -10.47
C VAL A 802 -4.31 9.15 -9.29
N MET A 803 -4.13 9.91 -8.21
CA MET A 803 -4.99 9.83 -7.02
C MET A 803 -6.45 10.24 -7.28
N GLU A 804 -6.74 10.93 -8.38
CA GLU A 804 -8.10 11.26 -8.85
C GLU A 804 -8.73 10.14 -9.68
N ALA A 805 -7.91 9.23 -10.23
CA ALA A 805 -8.35 8.05 -10.97
C ALA A 805 -8.58 6.84 -10.05
N VAL A 806 -7.90 6.81 -8.90
CA VAL A 806 -8.10 5.82 -7.82
C VAL A 806 -9.53 5.92 -7.27
N ASP A 807 -10.19 4.76 -7.15
CA ASP A 807 -11.54 4.67 -6.56
C ASP A 807 -11.55 5.19 -5.10
N PRO A 808 -12.56 5.99 -4.69
CA PRO A 808 -12.73 6.45 -3.31
C PRO A 808 -12.69 5.34 -2.24
N GLU A 809 -13.09 4.10 -2.56
CA GLU A 809 -13.00 2.96 -1.64
C GLU A 809 -11.54 2.58 -1.31
N VAL A 810 -10.62 2.77 -2.26
CA VAL A 810 -9.18 2.50 -2.10
C VAL A 810 -8.47 3.68 -1.40
N SER A 811 -8.97 4.91 -1.53
CA SER A 811 -8.38 6.09 -0.88
C SER A 811 -8.71 6.17 0.63
N VAL A 812 -9.77 5.51 1.08
CA VAL A 812 -10.17 5.41 2.50
C VAL A 812 -9.40 4.31 3.24
N THR A 813 -9.10 3.20 2.57
CA THR A 813 -8.49 2.00 3.19
C THR A 813 -6.95 2.03 3.27
N CYS A 814 -6.28 3.00 2.64
CA CYS A 814 -4.82 3.01 2.55
C CYS A 814 -4.16 3.99 3.52
N MET A 815 -3.46 3.46 4.54
CA MET A 815 -2.82 4.24 5.61
C MET A 815 -1.68 5.18 5.16
N ASP A 816 -1.06 4.95 4.00
CA ASP A 816 -0.12 5.89 3.40
C ASP A 816 -0.26 5.94 1.86
N LEU A 817 -0.84 7.03 1.38
CA LEU A 817 -1.02 7.32 -0.05
C LEU A 817 0.31 7.53 -0.79
N SER A 818 1.43 7.76 -0.09
CA SER A 818 2.77 7.80 -0.70
C SER A 818 3.15 6.45 -1.31
N HIS A 819 2.75 5.33 -0.69
CA HIS A 819 2.99 3.99 -1.22
C HIS A 819 2.14 3.71 -2.46
N VAL A 820 0.88 4.16 -2.48
CA VAL A 820 0.02 4.10 -3.68
C VAL A 820 0.67 4.84 -4.85
N ARG A 821 1.12 6.09 -4.63
CA ARG A 821 1.80 6.90 -5.65
C ARG A 821 3.09 6.23 -6.15
N LYS A 822 3.95 5.73 -5.25
CA LYS A 822 5.19 5.00 -5.62
C LYS A 822 4.88 3.77 -6.48
N THR A 823 3.84 3.00 -6.15
CA THR A 823 3.42 1.82 -6.93
C THR A 823 2.90 2.21 -8.32
N PHE A 824 2.12 3.29 -8.45
CA PHE A 824 1.69 3.77 -9.78
C PHE A 824 2.84 4.33 -10.62
N GLN A 825 3.79 5.06 -10.02
CA GLN A 825 4.98 5.53 -10.72
C GLN A 825 5.87 4.36 -11.18
N LEU A 826 6.00 3.32 -10.36
CA LEU A 826 6.68 2.07 -10.75
C LEU A 826 5.95 1.34 -11.89
N ALA A 827 4.62 1.28 -11.86
CA ALA A 827 3.81 0.72 -12.93
C ALA A 827 3.98 1.51 -14.25
N LEU A 828 3.99 2.85 -14.20
CA LEU A 828 4.24 3.71 -15.36
C LEU A 828 5.62 3.42 -15.98
N LEU A 829 6.66 3.28 -15.16
CA LEU A 829 8.00 2.88 -15.62
C LEU A 829 7.98 1.49 -16.29
N CYS A 830 7.25 0.52 -15.73
CA CYS A 830 7.07 -0.79 -16.35
C CYS A 830 6.32 -0.74 -17.70
N THR A 831 5.58 0.32 -18.02
CA THR A 831 4.89 0.47 -19.32
C THR A 831 5.73 1.09 -20.43
N LYS A 832 6.90 1.69 -20.17
CA LYS A 832 7.64 2.50 -21.18
C LYS A 832 7.86 1.76 -22.52
N ARG A 833 7.81 2.50 -23.63
CA ARG A 833 7.78 1.92 -24.98
C ARG A 833 9.06 1.16 -25.31
N GLN A 834 10.24 1.73 -25.03
CA GLN A 834 11.50 1.01 -25.23
C GLN A 834 11.72 0.00 -24.09
N PRO A 835 12.06 -1.28 -24.37
CA PRO A 835 12.32 -2.26 -23.31
C PRO A 835 13.43 -1.85 -22.36
N SER A 836 14.44 -1.13 -22.85
CA SER A 836 15.59 -0.60 -22.10
C SER A 836 15.28 0.59 -21.18
N GLU A 837 14.07 1.16 -21.25
CA GLU A 837 13.59 2.22 -20.35
C GLU A 837 12.75 1.67 -19.19
N ARG A 838 12.47 0.36 -19.18
CA ARG A 838 11.70 -0.30 -18.11
C ARG A 838 12.66 -0.80 -17.02
N PRO A 839 12.24 -0.79 -15.74
CA PRO A 839 13.04 -1.36 -14.66
C PRO A 839 13.13 -2.89 -14.77
N THR A 840 14.18 -3.48 -14.20
CA THR A 840 14.28 -4.94 -14.09
C THR A 840 13.39 -5.50 -12.97
N MET A 841 13.15 -6.82 -12.96
CA MET A 841 12.38 -7.44 -11.87
C MET A 841 13.09 -7.30 -10.52
N HIS A 842 14.43 -7.28 -10.50
CA HIS A 842 15.20 -7.02 -9.28
C HIS A 842 15.08 -5.57 -8.79
N GLU A 843 14.95 -4.60 -9.69
CA GLU A 843 14.70 -3.20 -9.34
C GLU A 843 13.27 -2.98 -8.84
N VAL A 844 12.27 -3.54 -9.54
CA VAL A 844 10.86 -3.58 -9.11
C VAL A 844 10.74 -4.20 -7.71
N ALA A 845 11.37 -5.36 -7.48
CA ALA A 845 11.36 -6.01 -6.17
C ALA A 845 12.02 -5.14 -5.08
N ARG A 846 13.15 -4.47 -5.37
CA ARG A 846 13.78 -3.54 -4.40
C ARG A 846 12.90 -2.33 -4.07
N VAL A 847 12.17 -1.77 -5.03
CA VAL A 847 11.22 -0.69 -4.76
C VAL A 847 10.03 -1.20 -3.94
N LEU A 848 9.43 -2.34 -4.29
CA LEU A 848 8.33 -2.91 -3.53
C LEU A 848 8.73 -3.27 -2.09
N VAL A 849 9.95 -3.78 -1.88
CA VAL A 849 10.50 -4.06 -0.53
C VAL A 849 10.77 -2.77 0.26
N SER A 850 11.05 -1.63 -0.38
CA SER A 850 11.19 -0.34 0.34
C SER A 850 9.86 0.33 0.69
N LEU A 851 8.72 -0.22 0.25
CA LEU A 851 7.38 0.13 0.73
C LEU A 851 7.00 -0.65 2.02
N LEU A 852 7.83 -1.62 2.45
CA LEU A 852 7.60 -2.38 3.68
C LEU A 852 8.23 -1.66 4.89
N PRO A 853 7.55 -1.58 6.05
CA PRO A 853 8.14 -1.00 7.25
C PRO A 853 9.40 -1.74 7.68
N ALA A 854 10.44 -0.99 8.08
CA ALA A 854 11.73 -1.55 8.45
C ALA A 854 11.63 -2.45 9.70
N PRO A 855 12.27 -3.64 9.72
CA PRO A 855 12.20 -4.54 10.86
C PRO A 855 12.90 -3.94 12.09
N LEU A 856 12.19 -3.93 13.23
CA LEU A 856 12.69 -3.42 14.50
C LEU A 856 14.02 -4.06 14.90
N ALA A 857 15.01 -3.22 15.19
CA ALA A 857 16.33 -3.68 15.65
C ALA A 857 16.21 -4.40 17.00
N LYS A 858 16.80 -5.60 17.10
CA LYS A 858 16.83 -6.37 18.35
C LYS A 858 17.65 -5.63 19.41
N PRO A 859 17.14 -5.42 20.64
CA PRO A 859 17.95 -4.94 21.75
C PRO A 859 19.06 -5.95 22.09
N CYS A 860 20.28 -5.48 22.28
CA CYS A 860 21.39 -6.32 22.76
C CYS A 860 21.17 -6.67 24.24
N GLY A 861 20.97 -7.96 24.54
CA GLY A 861 20.86 -8.45 25.92
C GLY A 861 22.20 -8.42 26.66
N ALA A 862 22.17 -8.00 27.92
CA ALA A 862 23.31 -8.11 28.83
C ALA A 862 23.63 -9.58 29.18
N PRO A 863 24.89 -9.93 29.50
CA PRO A 863 25.27 -11.32 29.79
C PRO A 863 24.63 -11.85 31.08
N PRO A 864 24.25 -13.15 31.13
CA PRO A 864 23.54 -13.73 32.26
C PRO A 864 24.43 -13.93 33.49
N LYS A 865 23.85 -13.70 34.68
CA LYS A 865 24.40 -14.18 35.96
C LYS A 865 23.94 -15.61 36.23
N SER A 866 24.81 -16.43 36.80
CA SER A 866 24.47 -17.79 37.22
C SER A 866 23.52 -17.81 38.42
N VAL A 867 22.47 -18.64 38.36
CA VAL A 867 21.53 -18.90 39.46
C VAL A 867 21.83 -20.27 40.05
N ASP A 868 21.92 -20.36 41.39
CA ASP A 868 22.10 -21.62 42.12
C ASP A 868 20.76 -22.37 42.22
N TYR A 869 20.75 -23.62 41.77
CA TYR A 869 19.57 -24.49 41.77
C TYR A 869 19.22 -25.06 43.16
N ALA A 870 20.15 -25.02 44.13
CA ALA A 870 19.93 -25.62 45.45
C ALA A 870 18.83 -24.91 46.26
N GLN A 871 18.76 -23.57 46.18
CA GLN A 871 17.85 -22.77 47.00
C GLN A 871 16.38 -22.93 46.59
N PHE A 872 16.11 -22.93 45.27
CA PHE A 872 14.75 -22.94 44.69
C PHE A 872 13.91 -24.18 45.07
N VAL A 873 14.56 -25.30 45.40
CA VAL A 873 13.89 -26.56 45.77
C VAL A 873 13.40 -26.54 47.23
N VAL A 874 13.97 -25.69 48.09
CA VAL A 874 13.56 -25.56 49.50
C VAL A 874 12.28 -24.73 49.61
N ASP A 875 12.27 -23.54 49.01
CA ASP A 875 11.16 -22.58 49.16
C ASP A 875 9.82 -23.13 48.62
N LYS A 876 9.86 -23.94 47.54
CA LYS A 876 8.67 -24.61 46.99
C LYS A 876 8.05 -25.67 47.91
N ARG A 877 8.79 -26.22 48.89
CA ARG A 877 8.21 -27.14 49.89
C ARG A 877 7.51 -26.40 51.03
N GLN A 878 8.01 -25.23 51.41
CA GLN A 878 7.34 -24.40 52.42
C GLN A 878 5.98 -23.87 51.93
N ALA A 879 5.90 -23.50 50.64
CA ALA A 879 4.71 -22.91 50.03
C ALA A 879 3.50 -23.85 49.90
N GLN A 880 3.67 -25.18 49.99
CA GLN A 880 2.56 -26.13 49.80
C GLN A 880 1.77 -26.49 51.07
N MET A 881 2.16 -26.01 52.26
CA MET A 881 1.47 -26.35 53.52
C MET A 881 0.46 -25.32 54.03
N ASN A 882 0.47 -24.07 53.54
CA ASN A 882 -0.28 -22.96 54.16
C ASN A 882 -1.58 -22.55 53.44
N THR A 883 -2.00 -23.24 52.37
CA THR A 883 -3.19 -22.86 51.57
C THR A 883 -4.45 -23.64 51.93
N GLN A 884 -4.72 -23.83 53.22
CA GLN A 884 -6.01 -24.30 53.75
C GLN A 884 -6.47 -23.50 54.97
N GLN A 885 -6.63 -22.18 54.85
CA GLN A 885 -7.51 -21.42 55.73
C GLN A 885 -7.98 -20.07 55.15
N LEU A 886 -9.28 -19.82 55.33
CA LEU A 886 -10.04 -18.56 55.24
C LEU A 886 -10.07 -17.73 53.94
N GLN A 887 -11.31 -17.46 53.51
CA GLN A 887 -11.72 -16.25 52.78
C GLN A 887 -12.01 -15.14 53.81
N ALA A 888 -11.64 -13.87 53.54
CA ALA A 888 -12.44 -12.66 53.87
C ALA A 888 -11.70 -11.32 53.60
N GLN A 889 -12.42 -10.38 52.96
CA GLN A 889 -12.41 -8.92 53.16
C GLN A 889 -11.11 -8.06 53.03
N THR A 890 -11.04 -7.36 51.88
CA THR A 890 -10.81 -5.91 51.68
C THR A 890 -9.47 -5.21 52.02
N ASP A 891 -8.88 -4.66 50.95
CA ASP A 891 -8.39 -3.27 50.76
C ASP A 891 -7.20 -2.72 51.59
N ASN A 892 -6.03 -2.56 50.93
CA ASN A 892 -5.68 -1.27 50.27
C ASN A 892 -4.30 -1.20 49.56
N ASN A 893 -4.26 -0.37 48.52
CA ASN A 893 -3.14 0.43 47.98
C ASN A 893 -1.88 -0.18 47.27
N SER A 894 -1.73 0.33 46.04
CA SER A 894 -0.52 0.92 45.40
C SER A 894 0.49 0.04 44.62
N SER A 895 0.71 0.46 43.36
CA SER A 895 1.95 0.47 42.52
C SER A 895 2.96 -0.69 42.63
N ASP A 896 3.46 -1.27 41.53
CA ASP A 896 3.85 -0.58 40.29
C ASP A 896 3.87 -1.47 39.01
N ALA A 897 4.26 -0.88 37.88
CA ALA A 897 4.01 -1.36 36.50
C ALA A 897 4.84 -2.54 35.95
N GLN A 898 4.44 -2.96 34.72
CA GLN A 898 5.12 -3.82 33.72
C GLN A 898 5.09 -5.35 33.90
N CYS A 899 4.41 -6.07 33.00
CA CYS A 899 5.06 -6.59 31.77
C CYS A 899 4.09 -7.37 30.84
N ILE A 900 3.35 -6.68 29.96
CA ILE A 900 2.69 -7.29 28.77
C ILE A 900 2.87 -6.34 27.59
N LEU A 901 3.67 -6.73 26.60
CA LEU A 901 3.86 -5.96 25.36
C LEU A 901 4.39 -6.86 24.23
N LYS A 902 3.56 -7.78 23.72
CA LYS A 902 3.96 -8.64 22.60
C LYS A 902 2.85 -9.25 21.72
N GLU A 903 1.67 -8.65 21.67
CA GLU A 903 0.55 -9.14 20.84
C GLU A 903 -0.25 -8.00 20.17
N LYS A 904 0.49 -7.00 19.66
CA LYS A 904 0.07 -6.12 18.57
C LYS A 904 1.18 -6.12 17.50
N TYR A 905 0.84 -5.73 16.27
CA TYR A 905 1.68 -5.82 15.06
C TYR A 905 1.84 -7.22 14.43
N ARG A 906 0.72 -7.87 14.07
CA ARG A 906 0.70 -8.81 12.94
C ARG A 906 -0.38 -8.51 11.89
N ASP A 907 -1.56 -8.09 12.32
CA ASP A 907 -2.75 -8.04 11.45
C ASP A 907 -2.77 -6.84 10.49
N ALA A 908 -1.94 -5.82 10.76
CA ALA A 908 -1.75 -4.66 9.89
C ALA A 908 -0.95 -4.94 8.59
N TYR A 909 -0.42 -6.16 8.40
CA TYR A 909 0.57 -6.44 7.35
C TYR A 909 0.03 -6.98 6.01
N LEU A 910 -1.28 -7.24 5.88
CA LEU A 910 -1.84 -7.82 4.64
C LEU A 910 -2.38 -6.79 3.64
N CYS A 911 -3.03 -5.71 4.10
CA CYS A 911 -3.63 -4.68 3.23
C CYS A 911 -2.64 -4.03 2.26
N CYS A 912 -1.36 -3.90 2.63
CA CYS A 912 -0.33 -3.32 1.76
C CYS A 912 0.19 -4.26 0.67
N LYS A 913 -0.20 -5.55 0.62
CA LYS A 913 0.42 -6.54 -0.29
C LYS A 913 -0.38 -6.88 -1.55
N LEU A 914 -1.67 -6.50 -1.64
CA LEU A 914 -2.54 -6.75 -2.80
C LEU A 914 -3.38 -5.53 -3.19
N GLY A 915 -2.70 -4.45 -3.61
CA GLY A 915 -3.33 -3.23 -4.13
C GLY A 915 -3.98 -3.44 -5.50
N ALA A 916 -5.15 -4.09 -5.55
CA ALA A 916 -5.99 -4.15 -6.74
C ALA A 916 -6.74 -2.82 -6.92
N THR A 917 -6.09 -1.83 -7.53
CA THR A 917 -6.64 -0.49 -7.71
C THR A 917 -7.81 -0.48 -8.68
N LYS A 918 -9.03 -0.46 -8.12
CA LYS A 918 -10.26 -0.09 -8.80
C LYS A 918 -10.14 1.35 -9.31
N LEU A 919 -10.69 1.63 -10.50
CA LEU A 919 -10.42 2.84 -11.28
C LEU A 919 -11.73 3.44 -11.78
N LYS A 920 -11.85 4.78 -11.75
CA LYS A 920 -13.03 5.47 -12.29
C LYS A 920 -13.16 5.27 -13.80
N THR A 921 -14.28 4.67 -14.22
CA THR A 921 -14.79 4.73 -15.59
C THR A 921 -16.28 5.03 -15.57
N ASP A 922 -16.66 6.27 -15.86
CA ASP A 922 -18.07 6.66 -15.95
C ASP A 922 -18.70 6.06 -17.21
N GLY A 923 -19.40 4.93 -17.04
CA GLY A 923 -20.08 4.21 -18.12
C GLY A 923 -20.69 2.91 -17.61
N CYS A 924 -22.02 2.78 -17.72
CA CYS A 924 -22.75 1.64 -17.17
C CYS A 924 -22.42 0.32 -17.89
N TRP A 925 -21.62 -0.53 -17.24
CA TRP A 925 -21.46 -1.93 -17.64
C TRP A 925 -22.69 -2.75 -17.24
N HIS A 926 -23.73 -2.70 -18.07
CA HIS A 926 -24.78 -3.72 -18.04
C HIS A 926 -24.26 -5.05 -18.59
N GLU A 927 -24.64 -6.16 -17.95
CA GLU A 927 -24.28 -7.51 -18.39
C GLU A 927 -24.80 -7.82 -19.80
N GLY A 928 -23.90 -8.27 -20.69
CA GLY A 928 -24.21 -8.74 -22.04
C GLY A 928 -23.92 -10.24 -22.18
N ASN A 929 -24.97 -11.06 -22.27
CA ASN A 929 -24.85 -12.52 -22.21
C ASN A 929 -24.72 -13.21 -23.59
N GLY A 930 -23.81 -14.18 -23.71
CA GLY A 930 -23.61 -15.07 -24.88
C GLY A 930 -22.66 -14.54 -25.97
N PHE A 931 -21.96 -15.35 -26.78
CA PHE A 931 -21.88 -16.82 -27.00
C PHE A 931 -20.37 -17.17 -27.25
N GLY A 932 -19.80 -18.37 -27.03
CA GLY A 932 -20.20 -19.71 -27.51
C GLY A 932 -19.84 -19.90 -29.00
N ARG A 933 -19.06 -20.89 -29.48
CA ARG A 933 -18.51 -22.15 -28.94
C ARG A 933 -17.31 -22.62 -29.81
N LEU A 934 -16.56 -23.64 -29.35
CA LEU A 934 -16.08 -24.88 -30.04
C LEU A 934 -14.83 -25.40 -29.30
N PHE A 935 -14.64 -26.68 -28.99
CA PHE A 935 -15.13 -27.92 -29.63
C PHE A 935 -16.01 -28.83 -28.75
N GLN A 936 -16.47 -29.96 -29.30
CA GLN A 936 -17.43 -30.90 -28.73
C GLN A 936 -16.83 -32.27 -28.36
N ASN A 937 -17.50 -32.98 -27.43
CA ASN A 937 -17.73 -34.44 -27.31
C ASN A 937 -17.62 -34.88 -25.82
N LYS A 938 -18.57 -35.60 -25.21
CA LYS A 938 -19.78 -36.29 -25.71
C LYS A 938 -20.96 -36.20 -24.72
N GLU A 939 -22.16 -36.27 -25.31
CA GLU A 939 -23.38 -37.05 -24.94
C GLU A 939 -23.39 -37.78 -23.56
N GLU A 940 -24.47 -37.77 -22.77
CA GLU A 940 -25.89 -37.97 -23.16
C GLU A 940 -26.99 -37.25 -22.32
N ASN A 941 -28.10 -36.92 -22.99
CA ASN A 941 -29.53 -36.99 -22.57
C ASN A 941 -30.11 -36.23 -21.34
N GLY A 942 -31.09 -35.32 -21.59
CA GLY A 942 -32.21 -35.04 -20.66
C GLY A 942 -32.92 -33.66 -20.74
N CYS A 943 -34.07 -33.58 -21.43
CA CYS A 943 -35.17 -32.56 -21.34
C CYS A 943 -34.85 -31.09 -20.95
N TRP A 944 -34.89 -30.12 -21.88
CA TRP A 944 -36.09 -29.35 -22.31
C TRP A 944 -36.75 -28.50 -21.19
N ALA A 945 -36.84 -27.16 -21.17
CA ALA A 945 -37.12 -26.09 -22.17
C ALA A 945 -38.55 -25.51 -22.02
N THR A 946 -38.87 -24.21 -22.17
CA THR A 946 -38.10 -22.94 -22.36
C THR A 946 -39.11 -21.77 -22.34
N ILE A 947 -38.76 -20.55 -21.86
CA ILE A 947 -39.20 -19.23 -22.43
C ILE A 947 -38.60 -18.01 -21.68
N LEU A 948 -38.10 -17.03 -22.44
CA LEU A 948 -37.89 -15.62 -22.08
C LEU A 948 -38.98 -14.77 -22.76
N LYS A 949 -39.39 -13.62 -22.18
CA LYS A 949 -39.48 -12.29 -22.84
C LYS A 949 -40.05 -11.17 -21.92
N PRO A 950 -39.97 -9.85 -22.28
CA PRO A 950 -39.73 -8.79 -21.30
C PRO A 950 -40.87 -7.72 -21.18
N ARG A 951 -40.49 -6.59 -20.58
CA ARG A 951 -41.30 -5.40 -20.21
C ARG A 951 -41.90 -4.58 -21.37
N ASN A 952 -42.91 -3.78 -20.98
CA ASN A 952 -43.42 -2.53 -21.56
C ASN A 952 -44.37 -2.57 -22.79
N GLY A 953 -45.45 -1.78 -22.71
CA GLY A 953 -45.87 -0.93 -23.84
C GLY A 953 -47.34 -0.94 -24.30
N ALA A 954 -48.25 -0.39 -23.48
CA ALA A 954 -49.54 0.25 -23.84
C ALA A 954 -50.31 -0.16 -25.13
N LEU A 955 -51.56 -0.63 -24.97
CA LEU A 955 -52.78 0.06 -25.47
C LEU A 955 -54.10 -0.70 -25.17
N GLY A 956 -55.03 -0.03 -24.48
CA GLY A 956 -56.47 -0.03 -24.82
C GLY A 956 -57.42 -1.18 -24.38
N ILE A 957 -58.57 -0.73 -23.86
CA ILE A 957 -59.93 -1.28 -24.12
C ILE A 957 -60.40 -2.54 -23.33
N ASN A 958 -61.12 -2.24 -22.23
CA ASN A 958 -62.42 -2.80 -21.79
C ASN A 958 -62.59 -4.14 -21.02
N HIS A 959 -63.40 -3.99 -19.95
CA HIS A 959 -64.44 -4.88 -19.40
C HIS A 959 -64.11 -6.12 -18.53
N HIS A 960 -64.51 -6.00 -17.25
CA HIS A 960 -65.05 -7.02 -16.33
C HIS A 960 -64.13 -8.17 -15.84
N ALA A 961 -64.32 -8.75 -14.64
CA ALA A 961 -64.99 -8.30 -13.40
C ALA A 961 -64.65 -9.24 -12.21
N GLY A 962 -64.79 -8.76 -10.97
CA GLY A 962 -64.60 -9.52 -9.71
C GLY A 962 -63.27 -9.16 -9.02
N LYS A 963 -63.18 -8.93 -7.70
CA LYS A 963 -63.71 -9.64 -6.49
C LYS A 963 -63.06 -11.01 -6.24
N TRP A 964 -62.64 -11.36 -5.03
CA TRP A 964 -62.38 -10.60 -3.77
C TRP A 964 -61.61 -11.55 -2.82
N ASN A 965 -60.93 -11.00 -1.80
CA ASN A 965 -60.49 -11.61 -0.54
C ASN A 965 -60.10 -13.12 -0.49
N ALA A 966 -58.84 -13.37 -0.13
CA ALA A 966 -58.52 -14.02 1.15
C ALA A 966 -57.18 -13.47 1.65
#